data_AF-A0A537I122-F1
#
_entry.id   AF-A0A537I122-F1
#
_cell.length_a   1.000
_cell.length_b   1.000
_cell.length_c   1.000
_cell.angle_alpha   90.00
_cell.angle_beta   90.00
_cell.angle_gamma   90.00
#
_symmetry.space_group_name_H-M   'P 1'
#
loop_
_entity.id
_entity.type
_entity.pdbx_description
1 polymer ?
#
loop_
_entity_poly.entity_id
_entity_poly.type
_entity_poly.pdbx_seq_one_letter_code
_entity_poly.pdbx_strand_id
1 'polypeptide(L)'
;MEDLYTISTTKPADTALDYGELRRQGIEHIKKNAAAIWTDHNIHDPGITTLEILCYAITDLSYRSRYDIPDLMRKEGDDPASIIKEFFTAKQIFPNNALTINDYRKLLINVEKVKNVWLVPKPKIIAADITNKKLVPAPPAGSTAVSVAIRGFYSVLLEFDIDVKTVEEQDKTIEEVKILLQQNRNLCEDFGTIKKVDQQLFRLCCDIEMKPDADATAVMANIFFNIQLHLTPMVRFYSLQEMLNDKEENYTTDQIFEGPFITKGFIKEKELNASVLKTEIHLSDLMQIMLNQPEITTVPDILFNDVTQTIGLANKWVIPVTDGRQPVVDVLQSNIVVYKNGLPVRLNKQNIKTAYDKLMADYLAKNENMQSEDLKFETGTYRGAEKYHSIQHHFPKTYGISHWGLPPEATVARQKQAKQLQAYLLFFDQVMANYLAQLSSVKNLFSTANEEQTYFTQLVNDFKDPTYLYNTYTEIKNGNVVDEGKSWKNTVAAIQLAAEEKESKQFYKRRNVFLDHLLSRFAESFFEYINIYISHFPADASDKKILELKKSFLANYPEYSSKRALAYNYTLPDKLWDTDENISGFEKRIQRLLGFENLSRRSLVNTVSEIIEEVQADNTKLYSFKIIDKKAAKVLLSADEKFNEKERAEEELKVANALCLTAGAMTIVEDLVDNKFRIEVKDKLNTLIAVGEKGTKAEAEKDRKKLVQILTDMTDEGFFLIEHLLLFDRELVTFLPICVDTNCEECSETDPYSFRVSIIMPAYAKRFLDMEFRGYIERTMREEMPAHLLVKICWLSNEQLSELEDAYKDWFSVKAKAKEDPDGKIFKRLLDILPKLKSIYPETCLQTCAEDEARQLFILNKNSLGTQKS
;
A
#
# COMPACT_ATOMS: atom_id res chain seq x y z
N MET A 1 28.79 -40.89 -17.42
CA MET A 1 29.50 -40.50 -18.65
C MET A 1 29.49 -38.99 -18.64
N GLU A 2 30.66 -38.37 -18.46
CA GLU A 2 30.81 -36.93 -18.65
C GLU A 2 30.42 -36.60 -20.08
N ASP A 3 29.50 -35.65 -20.26
CA ASP A 3 29.17 -35.13 -21.57
C ASP A 3 30.44 -34.53 -22.18
N LEU A 4 30.94 -35.17 -23.23
CA LEU A 4 32.00 -34.62 -24.08
C LEU A 4 31.43 -33.35 -24.72
N TYR A 5 31.85 -32.19 -24.22
CA TYR A 5 31.54 -30.90 -24.82
C TYR A 5 32.14 -30.83 -26.23
N THR A 6 31.34 -31.17 -27.25
CA THR A 6 31.71 -31.00 -28.66
C THR A 6 31.38 -29.59 -29.11
N ILE A 7 32.35 -28.87 -29.68
CA ILE A 7 32.09 -27.58 -30.34
C ILE A 7 31.22 -27.86 -31.58
N SER A 8 30.04 -27.26 -31.63
CA SER A 8 29.14 -27.39 -32.78
C SER A 8 29.81 -26.85 -34.03
N THR A 9 29.78 -27.64 -35.11
CA THR A 9 30.18 -27.19 -36.46
C THR A 9 29.09 -26.39 -37.15
N THR A 10 27.92 -26.29 -36.52
CA THR A 10 26.77 -25.57 -37.06
C THR A 10 27.02 -24.07 -36.93
N LYS A 11 26.82 -23.35 -38.03
CA LYS A 11 26.94 -21.90 -38.05
C LYS A 11 25.98 -21.27 -37.01
N PRO A 12 26.45 -20.34 -36.15
CA PRO A 12 25.57 -19.66 -35.21
C PRO A 12 24.44 -18.93 -35.96
N ALA A 13 23.21 -19.05 -35.47
CA ALA A 13 22.05 -18.37 -36.06
C ALA A 13 22.13 -16.84 -35.88
N ASP A 14 22.79 -16.38 -34.81
CA ASP A 14 23.06 -14.97 -34.60
C ASP A 14 24.43 -14.59 -35.18
N THR A 15 24.39 -13.62 -36.09
CA THR A 15 25.56 -13.01 -36.72
C THR A 15 26.58 -12.47 -35.72
N ALA A 16 26.17 -12.07 -34.51
CA ALA A 16 27.08 -11.54 -33.49
C ALA A 16 27.96 -12.63 -32.84
N LEU A 17 27.60 -13.91 -32.99
CA LEU A 17 28.42 -15.06 -32.61
C LEU A 17 29.24 -15.62 -33.77
N ASP A 18 29.00 -15.13 -35.00
CA ASP A 18 29.72 -15.54 -36.19
C ASP A 18 30.89 -14.58 -36.47
N TYR A 19 32.07 -14.99 -36.03
CA TYR A 19 33.33 -14.29 -36.31
C TYR A 19 33.53 -13.94 -37.79
N GLY A 20 33.21 -14.87 -38.71
CA GLY A 20 33.45 -14.67 -40.14
C GLY A 20 32.56 -13.56 -40.70
N GLU A 21 31.33 -13.50 -40.23
CA GLU A 21 30.37 -12.46 -40.59
C GLU A 21 30.73 -11.10 -39.98
N LEU A 22 31.12 -11.05 -38.69
CA LEU A 22 31.61 -9.83 -38.06
C LEU A 22 32.81 -9.25 -38.81
N ARG A 23 33.76 -10.11 -39.19
CA ARG A 23 34.94 -9.73 -39.96
C ARG A 23 34.55 -9.19 -41.34
N ARG A 24 33.60 -9.83 -42.03
CA ARG A 24 33.08 -9.38 -43.32
C ARG A 24 32.49 -7.98 -43.20
N GLN A 25 31.63 -7.75 -42.20
CA GLN A 25 31.03 -6.44 -41.95
C GLN A 25 32.06 -5.37 -41.59
N GLY A 26 33.06 -5.71 -40.77
CA GLY A 26 34.16 -4.81 -40.43
C GLY A 26 34.96 -4.36 -41.65
N ILE A 27 35.30 -5.29 -42.55
CA ILE A 27 36.00 -4.97 -43.81
C ILE A 27 35.13 -4.11 -44.72
N GLU A 28 33.83 -4.39 -44.81
CA GLU A 28 32.90 -3.55 -45.57
C GLU A 28 32.82 -2.13 -45.02
N HIS A 29 32.84 -1.99 -43.69
CA HIS A 29 32.88 -0.69 -43.04
C HIS A 29 34.16 0.08 -43.36
N ILE A 30 35.32 -0.58 -43.36
CA ILE A 30 36.60 0.03 -43.76
C ILE A 30 36.55 0.47 -45.22
N LYS A 31 36.12 -0.41 -46.14
CA LYS A 31 36.00 -0.08 -47.58
C LYS A 31 35.07 1.11 -47.82
N LYS A 32 33.94 1.17 -47.10
CA LYS A 32 32.97 2.26 -47.25
C LYS A 32 33.55 3.61 -46.82
N ASN A 33 34.30 3.65 -45.72
CA ASN A 33 34.71 4.91 -45.08
C ASN A 33 36.16 5.32 -45.39
N ALA A 34 37.02 4.38 -45.78
CA ALA A 34 38.46 4.60 -45.88
C ALA A 34 39.12 4.01 -47.16
N ALA A 35 38.36 3.54 -48.16
CA ALA A 35 38.93 2.91 -49.36
C ALA A 35 39.92 3.80 -50.15
N ALA A 36 39.85 5.13 -50.00
CA ALA A 36 40.79 6.04 -50.65
C ALA A 36 42.18 6.07 -49.98
N ILE A 37 42.27 5.67 -48.70
CA ILE A 37 43.49 5.79 -47.88
C ILE A 37 44.00 4.41 -47.45
N TRP A 38 43.10 3.49 -47.11
CA TRP A 38 43.41 2.12 -46.70
C TRP A 38 42.91 1.13 -47.76
N THR A 39 43.82 0.67 -48.61
CA THR A 39 43.52 -0.16 -49.78
C THR A 39 43.88 -1.64 -49.58
N ASP A 40 44.86 -1.92 -48.72
CA ASP A 40 45.27 -3.28 -48.36
C ASP A 40 44.42 -3.82 -47.19
N HIS A 41 43.72 -4.93 -47.43
CA HIS A 41 42.84 -5.56 -46.43
C HIS A 41 43.27 -7.01 -46.15
N ASN A 42 44.54 -7.34 -46.41
CA ASN A 42 45.08 -8.68 -46.23
C ASN A 42 45.50 -8.95 -44.77
N ILE A 43 45.67 -10.23 -44.44
CA ILE A 43 45.99 -10.71 -43.07
C ILE A 43 47.32 -10.20 -42.50
N HIS A 44 48.23 -9.70 -43.34
CA HIS A 44 49.52 -9.19 -42.89
C HIS A 44 49.44 -7.74 -42.40
N ASP A 45 48.34 -7.04 -42.69
CA ASP A 45 48.09 -5.68 -42.24
C ASP A 45 47.77 -5.66 -40.72
N PRO A 46 48.52 -4.87 -39.90
CA PRO A 46 48.27 -4.74 -38.46
C PRO A 46 46.88 -4.21 -38.09
N GLY A 47 46.28 -3.36 -38.93
CA GLY A 47 44.92 -2.87 -38.74
C GLY A 47 43.88 -3.96 -38.97
N ILE A 48 44.10 -4.85 -39.96
CA ILE A 48 43.23 -6.02 -40.17
C ILE A 48 43.39 -7.02 -39.02
N THR A 49 44.62 -7.22 -38.52
CA THR A 49 44.86 -8.03 -37.31
C THR A 49 44.07 -7.47 -36.12
N THR A 50 44.07 -6.15 -35.94
CA THR A 50 43.31 -5.48 -34.87
C THR A 50 41.80 -5.69 -35.05
N LEU A 51 41.29 -5.53 -36.28
CA LEU A 51 39.88 -5.80 -36.59
C LEU A 51 39.50 -7.25 -36.26
N GLU A 52 40.32 -8.23 -36.63
CA GLU A 52 40.06 -9.64 -36.34
C GLU A 52 39.99 -9.91 -34.84
N ILE A 53 40.90 -9.33 -34.05
CA ILE A 53 40.86 -9.45 -32.58
C ILE A 53 39.59 -8.80 -32.02
N LEU A 54 39.19 -7.63 -32.51
CA LEU A 54 37.94 -6.99 -32.10
C LEU A 54 36.71 -7.84 -32.46
N CYS A 55 36.69 -8.47 -33.64
CA CYS A 55 35.62 -9.39 -34.03
C CYS A 55 35.51 -10.55 -33.04
N TYR A 56 36.65 -11.14 -32.66
CA TYR A 56 36.68 -12.18 -31.62
C TYR A 56 36.16 -11.67 -30.27
N ALA A 57 36.61 -10.51 -29.81
CA ALA A 57 36.15 -9.93 -28.54
C ALA A 57 34.64 -9.67 -28.52
N ILE A 58 34.06 -9.20 -29.64
CA ILE A 58 32.61 -9.01 -29.79
C ILE A 58 31.85 -10.34 -29.66
N THR A 59 32.40 -11.47 -30.13
CA THR A 59 31.74 -12.78 -29.94
C THR A 59 31.65 -13.16 -28.45
N ASP A 60 32.64 -12.83 -27.63
CA ASP A 60 32.59 -13.05 -26.17
C ASP A 60 31.54 -12.15 -25.50
N LEU A 61 31.51 -10.85 -25.83
CA LEU A 61 30.47 -9.95 -25.32
C LEU A 61 29.06 -10.43 -25.66
N SER A 62 28.88 -10.92 -26.89
CA SER A 62 27.61 -11.44 -27.40
C SER A 62 27.23 -12.77 -26.77
N TYR A 63 28.22 -13.61 -26.45
CA TYR A 63 27.99 -14.85 -25.71
C TYR A 63 27.49 -14.55 -24.29
N ARG A 64 28.11 -13.60 -23.58
CA ARG A 64 27.75 -13.26 -22.20
C ARG A 64 26.43 -12.50 -22.07
N SER A 65 26.07 -11.69 -23.05
CA SER A 65 24.76 -11.00 -23.06
C SER A 65 23.58 -11.96 -23.20
N ARG A 66 23.85 -13.23 -23.52
CA ARG A 66 22.86 -14.30 -23.65
C ARG A 66 22.79 -15.20 -22.42
N TYR A 67 23.52 -14.89 -21.35
CA TYR A 67 23.28 -15.57 -20.07
C TYR A 67 21.83 -15.37 -19.65
N ASP A 68 21.26 -16.39 -19.00
CA ASP A 68 19.89 -16.32 -18.51
C ASP A 68 19.76 -15.16 -17.52
N ILE A 69 18.60 -14.51 -17.50
CA ILE A 69 18.36 -13.34 -16.63
C ILE A 69 18.68 -13.66 -15.16
N PRO A 70 18.28 -14.80 -14.58
CA PRO A 70 18.67 -15.15 -13.21
C PRO A 70 20.18 -15.15 -13.01
N ASP A 71 20.99 -15.59 -13.99
CA ASP A 71 22.45 -15.61 -13.91
C ASP A 71 23.05 -14.20 -13.95
N LEU A 72 22.50 -13.31 -14.79
CA LEU A 72 22.92 -11.91 -14.90
C LEU A 72 22.63 -11.08 -13.65
N MET A 73 21.67 -11.52 -12.82
CA MET A 73 21.30 -10.84 -11.58
C MET A 73 22.19 -11.26 -10.39
N ARG A 74 23.17 -12.16 -10.58
CA ARG A 74 24.02 -12.72 -9.53
C ARG A 74 25.37 -12.02 -9.42
N LYS A 75 25.83 -11.79 -8.19
CA LYS A 75 27.22 -11.44 -7.87
C LYS A 75 27.92 -12.58 -7.13
N GLU A 76 29.25 -12.54 -7.14
CA GLU A 76 30.07 -13.49 -6.39
C GLU A 76 29.72 -13.46 -4.90
N GLY A 77 29.45 -14.64 -4.32
CA GLY A 77 29.09 -14.76 -2.91
C GLY A 77 27.64 -14.37 -2.54
N ASP A 78 26.80 -13.96 -3.50
CA ASP A 78 25.38 -13.72 -3.23
C ASP A 78 24.70 -15.04 -2.75
N ASP A 79 23.76 -14.95 -1.81
CA ASP A 79 22.84 -16.06 -1.47
C ASP A 79 21.88 -16.29 -2.65
N PRO A 80 21.67 -17.52 -3.19
CA PRO A 80 20.69 -17.80 -4.24
C PRO A 80 19.31 -17.15 -4.06
N ALA A 81 18.83 -17.02 -2.82
CA ALA A 81 17.55 -16.38 -2.51
C ALA A 81 17.55 -14.83 -2.67
N SER A 82 18.72 -14.21 -2.90
CA SER A 82 18.85 -12.75 -2.98
C SER A 82 18.07 -12.12 -4.13
N ILE A 83 17.85 -12.85 -5.22
CA ILE A 83 17.12 -12.35 -6.39
C ILE A 83 15.68 -11.95 -6.05
N ILE A 84 15.06 -12.58 -5.03
CA ILE A 84 13.73 -12.22 -4.53
C ILE A 84 13.71 -10.80 -3.96
N LYS A 85 14.83 -10.29 -3.44
CA LYS A 85 14.84 -8.96 -2.82
C LYS A 85 14.57 -7.84 -3.82
N GLU A 86 14.76 -8.10 -5.12
CA GLU A 86 14.57 -7.13 -6.18
C GLU A 86 13.13 -7.10 -6.73
N PHE A 87 12.32 -8.14 -6.48
CA PHE A 87 10.97 -8.27 -7.04
C PHE A 87 9.97 -8.77 -6.01
N PHE A 88 8.69 -8.41 -6.19
CA PHE A 88 7.64 -8.96 -5.35
C PHE A 88 7.31 -10.40 -5.73
N THR A 89 7.17 -11.27 -4.74
CA THR A 89 6.69 -12.64 -4.96
C THR A 89 5.17 -12.69 -5.11
N ALA A 90 4.64 -13.82 -5.57
CA ALA A 90 3.20 -14.01 -5.73
C ALA A 90 2.46 -13.81 -4.40
N LYS A 91 2.98 -14.39 -3.31
CA LYS A 91 2.48 -14.19 -1.95
C LYS A 91 2.49 -12.73 -1.47
N GLN A 92 3.37 -11.89 -2.00
CA GLN A 92 3.45 -10.48 -1.61
C GLN A 92 2.50 -9.60 -2.41
N ILE A 93 2.27 -9.90 -3.69
CA ILE A 93 1.62 -8.97 -4.62
C ILE A 93 0.18 -9.31 -4.99
N PHE A 94 -0.19 -10.59 -5.01
CA PHE A 94 -1.57 -10.99 -5.36
C PHE A 94 -2.55 -10.85 -4.20
N PRO A 95 -2.21 -11.22 -2.95
CA PRO A 95 -3.17 -11.13 -1.87
C PRO A 95 -3.65 -9.72 -1.59
N ASN A 96 -4.95 -9.58 -1.38
CA ASN A 96 -5.60 -8.33 -1.00
C ASN A 96 -6.04 -8.38 0.47
N ASN A 97 -6.27 -7.23 1.08
CA ASN A 97 -6.91 -7.21 2.40
C ASN A 97 -8.36 -7.76 2.31
N ALA A 98 -8.89 -8.28 3.41
CA ALA A 98 -10.23 -8.86 3.41
C ALA A 98 -11.31 -7.82 3.09
N LEU A 99 -12.06 -8.03 2.00
CA LEU A 99 -13.09 -7.09 1.53
C LEU A 99 -14.48 -7.72 1.50
N THR A 100 -14.60 -8.96 1.06
CA THR A 100 -15.87 -9.67 1.00
C THR A 100 -16.17 -10.45 2.27
N ILE A 101 -17.43 -10.88 2.45
CA ILE A 101 -17.80 -11.81 3.54
C ILE A 101 -16.93 -13.07 3.47
N ASN A 102 -16.70 -13.62 2.28
CA ASN A 102 -15.88 -14.82 2.11
C ASN A 102 -14.41 -14.58 2.45
N ASP A 103 -13.87 -13.40 2.15
CA ASP A 103 -12.51 -13.04 2.55
C ASP A 103 -12.38 -13.00 4.07
N TYR A 104 -13.32 -12.35 4.77
CA TYR A 104 -13.33 -12.38 6.23
C TYR A 104 -13.49 -13.81 6.76
N ARG A 105 -14.28 -14.67 6.10
CA ARG A 105 -14.36 -16.08 6.48
C ARG A 105 -13.02 -16.79 6.33
N LYS A 106 -12.34 -16.67 5.18
CA LYS A 106 -11.00 -17.22 4.95
C LYS A 106 -10.02 -16.72 6.03
N LEU A 107 -9.99 -15.41 6.26
CA LEU A 107 -9.13 -14.75 7.25
C LEU A 107 -9.35 -15.30 8.67
N LEU A 108 -10.60 -15.46 9.09
CA LEU A 108 -10.93 -15.89 10.45
C LEU A 108 -10.80 -17.41 10.66
N ILE A 109 -11.07 -18.23 9.64
CA ILE A 109 -10.81 -19.68 9.66
C ILE A 109 -9.30 -19.98 9.80
N ASN A 110 -8.44 -19.02 9.42
CA ASN A 110 -7.00 -19.15 9.65
C ASN A 110 -6.61 -19.07 11.13
N VAL A 111 -7.46 -18.53 12.02
CA VAL A 111 -7.21 -18.47 13.47
C VAL A 111 -7.20 -19.89 14.05
N GLU A 112 -6.31 -20.17 15.00
CA GLU A 112 -6.30 -21.45 15.70
C GLU A 112 -7.62 -21.65 16.46
N LYS A 113 -8.09 -22.90 16.57
CA LYS A 113 -9.33 -23.25 17.29
C LYS A 113 -10.64 -22.71 16.68
N VAL A 114 -10.58 -22.06 15.52
CA VAL A 114 -11.76 -21.66 14.73
C VAL A 114 -11.99 -22.70 13.64
N LYS A 115 -13.16 -23.34 13.66
CA LYS A 115 -13.54 -24.35 12.67
C LYS A 115 -14.25 -23.73 11.47
N ASN A 116 -15.19 -22.81 11.73
CA ASN A 116 -15.89 -22.06 10.69
C ASN A 116 -16.42 -20.76 11.30
N VAL A 117 -16.81 -19.84 10.42
CA VAL A 117 -17.29 -18.52 10.81
C VAL A 117 -18.23 -17.97 9.75
N TRP A 118 -19.19 -17.16 10.16
CA TRP A 118 -20.13 -16.48 9.28
C TRP A 118 -20.29 -15.03 9.71
N LEU A 119 -20.20 -14.12 8.74
CA LEU A 119 -20.49 -12.70 8.95
C LEU A 119 -21.89 -12.42 8.41
N VAL A 120 -22.74 -11.86 9.28
CA VAL A 120 -24.14 -11.56 8.98
C VAL A 120 -24.36 -10.06 9.05
N PRO A 121 -24.76 -9.39 7.96
CA PRO A 121 -25.13 -7.98 8.00
C PRO A 121 -26.22 -7.72 9.04
N LYS A 122 -26.00 -6.74 9.91
CA LYS A 122 -26.84 -6.42 11.06
C LYS A 122 -27.10 -4.90 11.13
N PRO A 123 -27.84 -4.32 10.16
CA PRO A 123 -28.07 -2.88 10.15
C PRO A 123 -28.77 -2.42 11.44
N LYS A 124 -28.40 -1.23 11.92
CA LYS A 124 -29.00 -0.62 13.10
C LYS A 124 -30.19 0.24 12.66
N ILE A 125 -31.37 -0.07 13.18
CA ILE A 125 -32.61 0.63 12.82
C ILE A 125 -32.78 1.89 13.68
N ILE A 126 -33.03 3.02 13.02
CA ILE A 126 -33.37 4.32 13.61
C ILE A 126 -34.56 4.94 12.88
N ALA A 127 -35.16 6.00 13.42
CA ALA A 127 -36.25 6.73 12.76
C ALA A 127 -35.79 8.13 12.32
N ALA A 128 -36.26 8.57 11.15
CA ALA A 128 -36.06 9.92 10.63
C ALA A 128 -37.33 10.75 10.82
N ASP A 129 -37.26 11.79 11.65
CA ASP A 129 -38.29 12.80 11.78
C ASP A 129 -38.13 13.81 10.64
N ILE A 130 -38.93 13.63 9.59
CA ILE A 130 -38.88 14.45 8.37
C ILE A 130 -39.26 15.90 8.65
N THR A 131 -40.20 16.12 9.57
CA THR A 131 -40.69 17.46 9.94
C THR A 131 -39.59 18.29 10.60
N ASN A 132 -38.86 17.68 11.53
CA ASN A 132 -37.79 18.36 12.27
C ASN A 132 -36.40 18.19 11.64
N LYS A 133 -36.30 17.47 10.51
CA LYS A 133 -35.05 17.17 9.79
C LYS A 133 -33.98 16.54 10.68
N LYS A 134 -34.38 15.60 11.54
CA LYS A 134 -33.50 14.95 12.52
C LYS A 134 -33.71 13.44 12.59
N LEU A 135 -32.67 12.73 12.99
CA LEU A 135 -32.80 11.34 13.40
C LEU A 135 -33.17 11.25 14.88
N VAL A 136 -33.97 10.24 15.21
CA VAL A 136 -34.49 9.97 16.55
C VAL A 136 -34.46 8.46 16.84
N PRO A 137 -34.14 8.02 18.08
CA PRO A 137 -34.00 6.59 18.38
C PRO A 137 -35.27 5.75 18.16
N ALA A 138 -36.43 6.40 18.24
CA ALA A 138 -37.76 5.85 18.01
C ALA A 138 -38.69 6.96 17.47
N PRO A 139 -39.72 6.62 16.67
CA PRO A 139 -40.64 7.59 16.10
C PRO A 139 -41.48 8.30 17.20
N PRO A 140 -41.57 9.64 17.22
CA PRO A 140 -42.47 10.37 18.11
C PRO A 140 -43.94 9.99 17.83
N ALA A 141 -44.75 9.92 18.89
CA ALA A 141 -46.18 9.61 18.76
C ALA A 141 -46.89 10.65 17.87
N GLY A 142 -47.53 10.19 16.79
CA GLY A 142 -48.20 11.05 15.82
C GLY A 142 -47.31 11.64 14.72
N SER A 143 -46.03 11.23 14.60
CA SER A 143 -45.13 11.70 13.55
C SER A 143 -45.15 10.82 12.28
N THR A 144 -44.84 11.41 11.14
CA THR A 144 -44.59 10.73 9.85
C THR A 144 -43.14 10.24 9.77
N ALA A 145 -42.61 9.70 10.86
CA ALA A 145 -41.22 9.29 10.92
C ALA A 145 -40.97 8.04 10.08
N VAL A 146 -39.90 8.06 9.28
CA VAL A 146 -39.54 6.97 8.35
C VAL A 146 -38.46 6.10 8.98
N SER A 147 -38.56 4.78 8.85
CA SER A 147 -37.51 3.87 9.33
C SER A 147 -36.27 3.96 8.44
N VAL A 148 -35.11 4.13 9.05
CA VAL A 148 -33.81 4.18 8.38
C VAL A 148 -32.94 3.06 8.91
N ALA A 149 -32.40 2.26 8.00
CA ALA A 149 -31.49 1.16 8.32
C ALA A 149 -30.04 1.62 8.12
N ILE A 150 -29.33 1.90 9.21
CA ILE A 150 -27.90 2.24 9.17
C ILE A 150 -27.10 0.96 8.91
N ARG A 151 -26.49 0.88 7.73
CA ARG A 151 -25.72 -0.27 7.22
C ARG A 151 -24.24 -0.16 7.60
N GLY A 152 -23.48 -1.20 7.29
CA GLY A 152 -22.04 -1.29 7.62
C GLY A 152 -21.74 -1.99 8.95
N PHE A 153 -22.75 -2.49 9.67
CA PHE A 153 -22.54 -3.29 10.88
C PHE A 153 -22.72 -4.78 10.59
N TYR A 154 -21.83 -5.61 11.13
CA TYR A 154 -21.86 -7.07 10.96
C TYR A 154 -21.89 -7.78 12.31
N SER A 155 -22.67 -8.86 12.44
CA SER A 155 -22.56 -9.82 13.54
C SER A 155 -21.71 -11.00 13.09
N VAL A 156 -20.90 -11.54 13.99
CA VAL A 156 -20.03 -12.68 13.68
C VAL A 156 -20.56 -13.90 14.43
N LEU A 157 -20.79 -14.99 13.70
CA LEU A 157 -21.17 -16.29 14.24
C LEU A 157 -19.96 -17.21 14.14
N LEU A 158 -19.53 -17.76 15.27
CA LEU A 158 -18.28 -18.51 15.40
C LEU A 158 -18.54 -19.96 15.76
N GLU A 159 -18.02 -20.89 14.96
CA GLU A 159 -17.94 -22.31 15.28
C GLU A 159 -16.53 -22.64 15.75
N PHE A 160 -16.41 -23.14 16.97
CA PHE A 160 -15.14 -23.57 17.55
C PHE A 160 -14.75 -24.97 17.09
N ASP A 161 -13.45 -25.25 17.11
CA ASP A 161 -12.94 -26.60 16.91
C ASP A 161 -13.40 -27.55 18.03
N ILE A 162 -13.42 -28.86 17.75
CA ILE A 162 -13.88 -29.91 18.68
C ILE A 162 -13.03 -29.99 19.95
N ASP A 163 -11.82 -29.46 19.88
CA ASP A 163 -10.83 -29.42 20.95
C ASP A 163 -11.18 -28.36 22.01
N VAL A 164 -11.96 -27.36 21.63
CA VAL A 164 -12.32 -26.20 22.47
C VAL A 164 -13.47 -26.57 23.40
N LYS A 165 -13.15 -26.88 24.65
CA LYS A 165 -14.13 -27.42 25.61
C LYS A 165 -14.51 -26.45 26.70
N THR A 166 -13.62 -25.55 27.10
CA THR A 166 -13.86 -24.65 28.23
C THR A 166 -14.31 -23.27 27.75
N VAL A 167 -14.97 -22.53 28.65
CA VAL A 167 -15.42 -21.15 28.37
C VAL A 167 -14.21 -20.22 28.24
N GLU A 168 -13.17 -20.45 29.04
CA GLU A 168 -11.93 -19.66 29.01
C GLU A 168 -11.22 -19.76 27.65
N GLU A 169 -11.20 -20.95 27.04
CA GLU A 169 -10.65 -21.12 25.69
C GLU A 169 -11.50 -20.42 24.64
N GLN A 170 -12.84 -20.50 24.76
CA GLN A 170 -13.76 -19.82 23.86
C GLN A 170 -13.58 -18.29 23.93
N ASP A 171 -13.51 -17.73 25.13
CA ASP A 171 -13.32 -16.30 25.35
C ASP A 171 -11.98 -15.81 24.80
N LYS A 172 -10.92 -16.60 24.97
CA LYS A 172 -9.59 -16.28 24.39
C LYS A 172 -9.66 -16.24 22.87
N THR A 173 -10.24 -17.26 22.22
CA THR A 173 -10.39 -17.31 20.76
C THR A 173 -11.29 -16.18 20.25
N ILE A 174 -12.36 -15.83 20.98
CA ILE A 174 -13.21 -14.68 20.63
C ILE A 174 -12.42 -13.37 20.65
N GLU A 175 -11.57 -13.15 21.65
CA GLU A 175 -10.74 -11.94 21.71
C GLU A 175 -9.69 -11.91 20.60
N GLU A 176 -9.07 -13.05 20.26
CA GLU A 176 -8.16 -13.16 19.10
C GLU A 176 -8.87 -12.82 17.78
N VAL A 177 -10.07 -13.37 17.55
CA VAL A 177 -10.92 -13.05 16.39
C VAL A 177 -11.26 -11.56 16.34
N LYS A 178 -11.61 -10.96 17.48
CA LYS A 178 -11.97 -9.55 17.59
C LYS A 178 -10.79 -8.63 17.27
N ILE A 179 -9.59 -8.96 17.77
CA ILE A 179 -8.35 -8.24 17.44
C ILE A 179 -8.09 -8.33 15.94
N LEU A 180 -8.19 -9.53 15.35
CA LEU A 180 -7.94 -9.74 13.92
C LEU A 180 -8.95 -8.99 13.05
N LEU A 181 -10.23 -8.97 13.42
CA LEU A 181 -11.27 -8.19 12.75
C LEU A 181 -10.94 -6.69 12.75
N GLN A 182 -10.56 -6.13 13.89
CA GLN A 182 -10.23 -4.70 14.00
C GLN A 182 -8.93 -4.34 13.26
N GLN A 183 -7.98 -5.26 13.15
CA GLN A 183 -6.78 -5.11 12.31
C GLN A 183 -7.07 -5.11 10.80
N ASN A 184 -8.21 -5.66 10.39
CA ASN A 184 -8.60 -5.82 8.97
C ASN A 184 -9.92 -5.12 8.64
N ARG A 185 -10.37 -4.17 9.47
CA ARG A 185 -11.65 -3.47 9.32
C ARG A 185 -11.64 -2.57 8.08
N ASN A 186 -12.65 -2.66 7.23
CA ASN A 186 -12.79 -1.76 6.09
C ASN A 186 -13.38 -0.39 6.48
N LEU A 187 -13.16 0.60 5.62
CA LEU A 187 -13.76 1.93 5.76
C LEU A 187 -15.29 1.84 5.74
N CYS A 188 -15.92 2.51 6.71
CA CYS A 188 -17.38 2.51 6.92
C CYS A 188 -17.98 1.11 7.12
N GLU A 189 -17.21 0.20 7.70
CA GLU A 189 -17.68 -1.08 8.22
C GLU A 189 -17.22 -1.27 9.67
N ASP A 190 -18.03 -1.97 10.46
CA ASP A 190 -17.71 -2.29 11.86
C ASP A 190 -18.36 -3.60 12.31
N PHE A 191 -17.75 -4.23 13.31
CA PHE A 191 -18.15 -5.53 13.84
C PHE A 191 -18.83 -5.37 15.19
N GLY A 192 -20.05 -5.90 15.29
CA GLY A 192 -20.82 -6.00 16.52
C GLY A 192 -20.41 -7.22 17.35
N THR A 193 -21.41 -7.90 17.91
CA THR A 193 -21.19 -9.06 18.79
C THR A 193 -20.69 -10.28 18.03
N ILE A 194 -19.69 -10.96 18.59
CA ILE A 194 -19.28 -12.30 18.22
C ILE A 194 -20.10 -13.29 19.07
N LYS A 195 -20.76 -14.25 18.43
CA LYS A 195 -21.60 -15.25 19.10
C LYS A 195 -21.18 -16.66 18.71
N LYS A 196 -21.19 -17.58 19.66
CA LYS A 196 -21.04 -19.01 19.38
C LYS A 196 -22.22 -19.51 18.54
N VAL A 197 -21.94 -20.38 17.58
CA VAL A 197 -22.96 -21.17 16.89
C VAL A 197 -23.31 -22.39 17.74
N ASP A 198 -24.59 -22.49 18.11
CA ASP A 198 -25.11 -23.63 18.86
C ASP A 198 -25.48 -24.79 17.92
N GLN A 199 -25.36 -26.01 18.44
CA GLN A 199 -25.76 -27.21 17.71
C GLN A 199 -27.26 -27.50 17.89
N GLN A 200 -27.89 -27.95 16.81
CA GLN A 200 -29.22 -28.55 16.81
C GLN A 200 -29.09 -30.03 16.47
N LEU A 201 -29.43 -30.90 17.43
CA LEU A 201 -29.23 -32.34 17.30
C LEU A 201 -30.43 -32.99 16.59
N PHE A 202 -30.14 -33.84 15.62
CA PHE A 202 -31.13 -34.59 14.86
C PHE A 202 -30.90 -36.09 14.98
N ARG A 203 -31.99 -36.86 15.06
CA ARG A 203 -31.94 -38.33 15.03
C ARG A 203 -32.39 -38.85 13.67
N LEU A 204 -31.70 -39.87 13.19
CA LEU A 204 -32.06 -40.65 12.02
C LEU A 204 -32.78 -41.93 12.48
N CYS A 205 -34.02 -42.12 12.03
CA CYS A 205 -34.78 -43.33 12.23
C CYS A 205 -35.05 -43.98 10.87
N CYS A 206 -34.54 -45.18 10.61
CA CYS A 206 -34.72 -45.80 9.30
C CYS A 206 -34.61 -47.33 9.31
N ASP A 207 -35.21 -47.91 8.28
CA ASP A 207 -35.08 -49.32 7.91
C ASP A 207 -34.21 -49.39 6.65
N ILE A 208 -33.26 -50.32 6.61
CA ILE A 208 -32.30 -50.46 5.49
C ILE A 208 -32.12 -51.92 5.13
N GLU A 209 -32.23 -52.29 3.85
CA GLU A 209 -31.81 -53.61 3.34
C GLU A 209 -30.37 -53.52 2.84
N MET A 210 -29.50 -54.40 3.34
CA MET A 210 -28.08 -54.46 3.01
C MET A 210 -27.69 -55.79 2.37
N LYS A 211 -26.61 -55.76 1.57
CA LYS A 211 -26.01 -56.98 1.03
C LYS A 211 -25.55 -57.92 2.16
N PRO A 212 -25.66 -59.26 1.99
CA PRO A 212 -25.39 -60.21 3.07
C PRO A 212 -23.97 -60.14 3.64
N ASP A 213 -22.98 -59.89 2.77
CA ASP A 213 -21.55 -59.84 3.05
C ASP A 213 -21.04 -58.48 3.58
N ALA A 214 -21.87 -57.44 3.57
CA ALA A 214 -21.48 -56.10 4.01
C ALA A 214 -21.21 -56.02 5.53
N ASP A 215 -20.18 -55.28 5.95
CA ASP A 215 -20.02 -54.93 7.37
C ASP A 215 -21.01 -53.81 7.73
N ALA A 216 -22.13 -54.20 8.34
CA ALA A 216 -23.20 -53.27 8.69
C ALA A 216 -22.75 -52.17 9.69
N THR A 217 -21.75 -52.43 10.54
CA THR A 217 -21.24 -51.39 11.47
C THR A 217 -20.44 -50.34 10.70
N ALA A 218 -19.53 -50.78 9.83
CA ALA A 218 -18.71 -49.88 9.01
C ALA A 218 -19.56 -49.06 8.02
N VAL A 219 -20.52 -49.71 7.35
CA VAL A 219 -21.43 -49.03 6.41
C VAL A 219 -22.26 -47.97 7.14
N MET A 220 -22.83 -48.28 8.31
CA MET A 220 -23.59 -47.29 9.08
C MET A 220 -22.72 -46.12 9.56
N ALA A 221 -21.48 -46.38 9.98
CA ALA A 221 -20.55 -45.32 10.35
C ALA A 221 -20.26 -44.37 9.17
N ASN A 222 -20.04 -44.93 7.96
CA ASN A 222 -19.87 -44.16 6.74
C ASN A 222 -21.12 -43.36 6.36
N ILE A 223 -22.33 -43.92 6.53
CA ILE A 223 -23.59 -43.20 6.29
C ILE A 223 -23.70 -41.99 7.22
N PHE A 224 -23.52 -42.18 8.53
CA PHE A 224 -23.56 -41.07 9.49
C PHE A 224 -22.51 -40.02 9.18
N PHE A 225 -21.30 -40.44 8.81
CA PHE A 225 -20.21 -39.56 8.39
C PHE A 225 -20.60 -38.71 7.18
N ASN A 226 -21.10 -39.34 6.11
CA ASN A 226 -21.51 -38.65 4.89
C ASN A 226 -22.74 -37.75 5.10
N ILE A 227 -23.69 -38.17 5.94
CA ILE A 227 -24.83 -37.33 6.36
C ILE A 227 -24.29 -36.11 7.12
N GLN A 228 -23.39 -36.29 8.08
CA GLN A 228 -22.82 -35.17 8.83
C GLN A 228 -22.08 -34.19 7.91
N LEU A 229 -21.29 -34.68 6.94
CA LEU A 229 -20.61 -33.82 5.97
C LEU A 229 -21.57 -33.10 5.02
N HIS A 230 -22.73 -33.69 4.70
CA HIS A 230 -23.76 -33.00 3.93
C HIS A 230 -24.50 -31.94 4.75
N LEU A 231 -24.74 -32.20 6.04
CA LEU A 231 -25.39 -31.27 6.95
C LEU A 231 -24.49 -30.09 7.29
N THR A 232 -23.22 -30.37 7.57
CA THR A 232 -22.17 -29.38 7.78
C THR A 232 -20.95 -29.74 6.92
N PRO A 233 -20.86 -29.19 5.70
CA PRO A 233 -19.65 -29.27 4.91
C PRO A 233 -18.50 -28.60 5.65
N MET A 234 -17.38 -29.28 5.78
CA MET A 234 -16.17 -28.71 6.38
C MET A 234 -15.34 -27.99 5.32
N VAL A 235 -14.65 -26.94 5.76
CA VAL A 235 -13.70 -26.20 4.93
C VAL A 235 -12.36 -26.91 4.98
N ARG A 236 -11.87 -27.40 3.84
CA ARG A 236 -10.57 -28.08 3.74
C ARG A 236 -9.48 -27.08 3.34
N PHE A 237 -8.28 -27.30 3.86
CA PHE A 237 -7.07 -26.63 3.39
C PHE A 237 -6.33 -27.49 2.35
N TYR A 238 -5.82 -26.82 1.32
CA TYR A 238 -5.08 -27.40 0.21
C TYR A 238 -3.67 -26.84 0.15
N SER A 239 -2.71 -27.67 -0.25
CA SER A 239 -1.37 -27.22 -0.63
C SER A 239 -1.40 -26.48 -1.98
N LEU A 240 -0.37 -25.68 -2.26
CA LEU A 240 -0.23 -24.99 -3.55
C LEU A 240 -0.23 -25.98 -4.72
N GLN A 241 0.43 -27.13 -4.56
CA GLN A 241 0.50 -28.18 -5.58
C GLN A 241 -0.86 -28.86 -5.80
N GLU A 242 -1.67 -29.07 -4.76
CA GLU A 242 -3.03 -29.60 -4.93
C GLU A 242 -3.91 -28.62 -5.69
N MET A 243 -3.81 -27.32 -5.41
CA MET A 243 -4.55 -26.28 -6.13
C MET A 243 -4.16 -26.21 -7.61
N LEU A 244 -2.86 -26.20 -7.92
CA LEU A 244 -2.35 -26.15 -9.29
C LEU A 244 -2.65 -27.40 -10.11
N ASN A 245 -2.74 -28.57 -9.45
CA ASN A 245 -3.02 -29.84 -10.11
C ASN A 245 -4.53 -30.18 -10.15
N ASP A 246 -5.40 -29.30 -9.66
CA ASP A 246 -6.84 -29.46 -9.74
C ASP A 246 -7.31 -29.31 -11.20
N LYS A 247 -7.59 -30.44 -11.85
CA LYS A 247 -8.01 -30.49 -13.26
C LYS A 247 -9.47 -30.12 -13.46
N GLU A 248 -10.30 -30.14 -12.41
CA GLU A 248 -11.72 -29.82 -12.54
C GLU A 248 -11.92 -28.31 -12.62
N GLU A 249 -11.26 -27.59 -11.71
CA GLU A 249 -11.38 -26.12 -11.63
C GLU A 249 -10.26 -25.39 -12.41
N ASN A 250 -9.10 -26.04 -12.62
CA ASN A 250 -7.95 -25.50 -13.36
C ASN A 250 -7.50 -24.11 -12.87
N TYR A 251 -7.23 -24.01 -11.57
CA TYR A 251 -6.88 -22.75 -10.92
C TYR A 251 -5.61 -22.11 -11.50
N THR A 252 -5.68 -20.82 -11.80
CA THR A 252 -4.51 -19.99 -12.10
C THR A 252 -3.89 -19.42 -10.83
N THR A 253 -2.63 -18.98 -10.89
CA THR A 253 -1.93 -18.39 -9.74
C THR A 253 -2.70 -17.23 -9.11
N ASP A 254 -3.20 -16.31 -9.92
CA ASP A 254 -3.97 -15.16 -9.44
C ASP A 254 -5.22 -15.60 -8.65
N GLN A 255 -5.92 -16.65 -9.11
CA GLN A 255 -7.08 -17.19 -8.41
C GLN A 255 -6.73 -17.88 -7.08
N ILE A 256 -5.56 -18.53 -7.00
CA ILE A 256 -5.11 -19.24 -5.78
C ILE A 256 -4.79 -18.24 -4.67
N PHE A 257 -4.15 -17.12 -5.02
CA PHE A 257 -3.75 -16.08 -4.07
C PHE A 257 -4.81 -14.96 -3.91
N GLU A 258 -6.02 -15.14 -4.46
CA GLU A 258 -7.11 -14.18 -4.39
C GLU A 258 -7.64 -14.02 -2.96
N GLY A 259 -7.89 -12.77 -2.56
CA GLY A 259 -8.32 -12.41 -1.22
C GLY A 259 -7.17 -12.36 -0.19
N PRO A 260 -7.46 -12.50 1.11
CA PRO A 260 -6.47 -12.39 2.17
C PRO A 260 -5.52 -13.58 2.18
N PHE A 261 -4.23 -13.29 2.33
CA PHE A 261 -3.24 -14.35 2.51
C PHE A 261 -3.46 -15.04 3.86
N ILE A 262 -3.76 -16.33 3.79
CA ILE A 262 -3.88 -17.22 4.95
C ILE A 262 -2.65 -18.12 5.03
N THR A 263 -2.27 -18.53 6.25
CA THR A 263 -1.02 -19.27 6.49
C THR A 263 -1.19 -20.78 6.50
N LYS A 264 -2.43 -21.28 6.66
CA LYS A 264 -2.74 -22.71 6.82
C LYS A 264 -3.02 -23.45 5.51
N GLY A 265 -2.46 -23.03 4.39
CA GLY A 265 -2.81 -23.53 3.05
C GLY A 265 -3.91 -22.69 2.39
N PHE A 266 -4.48 -23.21 1.30
CA PHE A 266 -5.47 -22.50 0.47
C PHE A 266 -6.88 -23.09 0.67
N ILE A 267 -7.90 -22.24 0.59
CA ILE A 267 -9.30 -22.63 0.72
C ILE A 267 -9.99 -22.45 -0.63
N LYS A 268 -10.69 -23.49 -1.09
CA LYS A 268 -11.53 -23.40 -2.29
C LYS A 268 -12.81 -22.62 -1.98
N GLU A 269 -13.07 -21.57 -2.77
CA GLU A 269 -14.27 -20.73 -2.66
C GLU A 269 -15.56 -21.57 -2.69
N LYS A 270 -15.63 -22.57 -3.57
CA LYS A 270 -16.77 -23.47 -3.74
C LYS A 270 -17.13 -24.23 -2.46
N GLU A 271 -16.12 -24.73 -1.76
CA GLU A 271 -16.31 -25.46 -0.49
C GLU A 271 -16.69 -24.51 0.65
N LEU A 272 -16.10 -23.31 0.66
CA LEU A 272 -16.46 -22.27 1.61
C LEU A 272 -17.92 -21.83 1.44
N ASN A 273 -18.38 -21.69 0.19
CA ASN A 273 -19.78 -21.38 -0.11
C ASN A 273 -20.74 -22.53 0.24
N ALA A 274 -20.29 -23.78 0.12
CA ALA A 274 -21.09 -24.93 0.54
C ALA A 274 -21.24 -25.02 2.07
N SER A 275 -20.30 -24.47 2.85
CA SER A 275 -20.31 -24.51 4.32
C SER A 275 -21.12 -23.40 4.99
N VAL A 276 -22.13 -22.84 4.31
CA VAL A 276 -23.08 -21.89 4.91
C VAL A 276 -24.01 -22.58 5.91
N LEU A 277 -24.51 -21.83 6.91
CA LEU A 277 -25.50 -22.34 7.84
C LEU A 277 -26.79 -22.70 7.09
N LYS A 278 -27.23 -23.96 7.22
CA LYS A 278 -28.48 -24.42 6.62
C LYS A 278 -29.68 -23.88 7.39
N THR A 279 -30.71 -23.48 6.68
CA THR A 279 -32.03 -23.12 7.22
C THR A 279 -33.02 -24.28 7.15
N GLU A 280 -32.78 -25.24 6.27
CA GLU A 280 -33.60 -26.42 6.07
C GLU A 280 -32.76 -27.62 5.59
N ILE A 281 -33.28 -28.82 5.82
CA ILE A 281 -32.70 -30.10 5.41
C ILE A 281 -33.76 -30.85 4.61
N HIS A 282 -33.37 -31.33 3.42
CA HIS A 282 -34.24 -32.13 2.55
C HIS A 282 -34.01 -33.62 2.80
N LEU A 283 -35.07 -34.34 3.17
CA LEU A 283 -34.98 -35.77 3.47
C LEU A 283 -34.57 -36.61 2.24
N SER A 284 -34.93 -36.16 1.04
CA SER A 284 -34.52 -36.78 -0.23
C SER A 284 -33.01 -36.85 -0.40
N ASP A 285 -32.30 -35.81 0.03
CA ASP A 285 -30.84 -35.73 -0.09
C ASP A 285 -30.18 -36.74 0.84
N LEU A 286 -30.71 -36.89 2.06
CA LEU A 286 -30.24 -37.90 3.01
C LEU A 286 -30.48 -39.32 2.49
N MET A 287 -31.64 -39.58 1.88
CA MET A 287 -31.93 -40.86 1.24
C MET A 287 -30.95 -41.15 0.10
N GLN A 288 -30.64 -40.15 -0.72
CA GLN A 288 -29.69 -40.31 -1.83
C GLN A 288 -28.28 -40.62 -1.30
N ILE A 289 -27.83 -39.96 -0.23
CA ILE A 289 -26.54 -40.24 0.42
C ILE A 289 -26.46 -41.70 0.89
N MET A 290 -27.54 -42.22 1.46
CA MET A 290 -27.64 -43.61 1.88
C MET A 290 -27.60 -44.56 0.68
N LEU A 291 -28.43 -44.33 -0.33
CA LEU A 291 -28.52 -45.18 -1.54
C LEU A 291 -27.24 -45.16 -2.39
N ASN A 292 -26.41 -44.12 -2.28
CA ASN A 292 -25.10 -44.06 -2.94
C ASN A 292 -24.06 -45.01 -2.31
N GLN A 293 -24.33 -45.62 -1.16
CA GLN A 293 -23.46 -46.66 -0.61
C GLN A 293 -23.68 -47.99 -1.35
N PRO A 294 -22.65 -48.58 -2.00
CA PRO A 294 -22.79 -49.80 -2.80
C PRO A 294 -23.37 -51.00 -2.05
N GLU A 295 -23.25 -51.03 -0.72
CA GLU A 295 -23.71 -52.08 0.17
C GLU A 295 -25.20 -52.01 0.49
N ILE A 296 -25.84 -50.85 0.26
CA ILE A 296 -27.28 -50.65 0.48
C ILE A 296 -28.06 -51.07 -0.76
N THR A 297 -29.11 -51.86 -0.55
CA THR A 297 -30.04 -52.27 -1.62
C THR A 297 -31.26 -51.35 -1.67
N THR A 298 -31.90 -51.09 -0.53
CA THR A 298 -33.08 -50.22 -0.43
C THR A 298 -33.17 -49.56 0.95
N VAL A 299 -33.86 -48.42 1.04
CA VAL A 299 -34.23 -47.75 2.30
C VAL A 299 -35.77 -47.68 2.38
N PRO A 300 -36.45 -48.69 2.95
CA PRO A 300 -37.92 -48.77 2.94
C PRO A 300 -38.63 -47.67 3.72
N ASP A 301 -38.08 -47.25 4.87
CA ASP A 301 -38.62 -46.16 5.68
C ASP A 301 -37.49 -45.30 6.26
N ILE A 302 -37.75 -44.00 6.37
CA ILE A 302 -36.80 -43.01 6.86
C ILE A 302 -37.54 -41.83 7.47
N LEU A 303 -37.02 -41.38 8.60
CA LEU A 303 -37.42 -40.18 9.31
C LEU A 303 -36.15 -39.51 9.84
N PHE A 304 -36.05 -38.20 9.64
CA PHE A 304 -35.00 -37.38 10.22
C PHE A 304 -35.67 -36.22 10.95
N ASN A 305 -35.44 -36.09 12.25
CA ASN A 305 -36.16 -35.10 13.05
C ASN A 305 -35.31 -34.63 14.24
N ASP A 306 -35.62 -33.45 14.76
CA ASP A 306 -34.92 -32.91 15.93
C ASP A 306 -35.13 -33.85 17.13
N VAL A 307 -34.08 -34.08 17.93
CA VAL A 307 -34.14 -34.98 19.10
C VAL A 307 -35.14 -34.50 20.15
N THR A 308 -35.36 -33.19 20.25
CA THR A 308 -36.30 -32.55 21.19
C THR A 308 -37.74 -32.56 20.69
N GLN A 309 -37.95 -32.90 19.42
CA GLN A 309 -39.25 -32.86 18.78
C GLN A 309 -40.17 -34.00 19.25
N THR A 310 -41.34 -33.63 19.76
CA THR A 310 -42.39 -34.54 20.27
C THR A 310 -43.58 -34.69 19.33
N ILE A 311 -43.80 -33.72 18.42
CA ILE A 311 -44.90 -33.71 17.44
C ILE A 311 -44.30 -33.85 16.04
N GLY A 312 -44.84 -34.71 15.18
CA GLY A 312 -44.36 -34.88 13.80
C GLY A 312 -44.46 -33.61 12.96
N LEU A 313 -43.54 -33.43 12.01
CA LEU A 313 -43.59 -32.30 11.07
C LEU A 313 -44.80 -32.43 10.13
N ALA A 314 -45.39 -31.29 9.76
CA ALA A 314 -46.46 -31.25 8.76
C ALA A 314 -45.97 -31.76 7.38
N ASN A 315 -44.73 -31.44 7.02
CA ASN A 315 -44.04 -32.01 5.87
C ASN A 315 -42.76 -32.71 6.34
N LYS A 316 -42.74 -34.05 6.32
CA LYS A 316 -41.56 -34.82 6.71
C LYS A 316 -40.37 -34.68 5.76
N TRP A 317 -40.59 -34.17 4.55
CA TRP A 317 -39.55 -34.04 3.52
C TRP A 317 -38.67 -32.80 3.68
N VAL A 318 -39.17 -31.78 4.39
CA VAL A 318 -38.47 -30.51 4.63
C VAL A 318 -38.37 -30.29 6.14
N ILE A 319 -37.16 -30.39 6.67
CA ILE A 319 -36.88 -30.33 8.10
C ILE A 319 -36.26 -28.97 8.43
N PRO A 320 -36.90 -28.13 9.24
CA PRO A 320 -36.40 -26.80 9.55
C PRO A 320 -35.18 -26.86 10.49
N VAL A 321 -34.20 -26.00 10.22
CA VAL A 321 -33.07 -25.72 11.11
C VAL A 321 -33.28 -24.33 11.71
N THR A 322 -33.08 -24.21 13.01
CA THR A 322 -33.22 -22.94 13.71
C THR A 322 -32.16 -21.97 13.20
N ASP A 323 -32.56 -20.73 12.90
CA ASP A 323 -31.63 -19.70 12.43
C ASP A 323 -30.43 -19.53 13.39
N GLY A 324 -29.23 -19.44 12.81
CA GLY A 324 -27.97 -19.34 13.55
C GLY A 324 -27.52 -20.63 14.26
N ARG A 325 -28.17 -21.78 14.02
CA ARG A 325 -27.74 -23.09 14.56
C ARG A 325 -27.20 -24.03 13.49
N GLN A 326 -26.39 -24.97 13.95
CA GLN A 326 -25.75 -25.95 13.10
C GLN A 326 -26.40 -27.34 13.26
N PRO A 327 -26.84 -27.99 12.17
CA PRO A 327 -27.43 -29.32 12.25
C PRO A 327 -26.37 -30.39 12.45
N VAL A 328 -26.55 -31.22 13.48
CA VAL A 328 -25.65 -32.34 13.82
C VAL A 328 -26.46 -33.62 13.99
N VAL A 329 -26.00 -34.71 13.37
CA VAL A 329 -26.64 -36.03 13.54
C VAL A 329 -26.16 -36.71 14.82
N ASP A 330 -27.10 -37.14 15.65
CA ASP A 330 -26.85 -37.87 16.89
C ASP A 330 -26.96 -39.38 16.65
N VAL A 331 -25.81 -40.05 16.55
CA VAL A 331 -25.71 -41.51 16.31
C VAL A 331 -26.36 -42.33 17.42
N LEU A 332 -26.28 -41.90 18.68
CA LEU A 332 -26.75 -42.68 19.83
C LEU A 332 -28.28 -42.60 19.98
N GLN A 333 -28.85 -41.43 19.66
CA GLN A 333 -30.31 -41.23 19.66
C GLN A 333 -31.00 -41.70 18.35
N SER A 334 -30.23 -41.95 17.29
CA SER A 334 -30.72 -42.54 16.05
C SER A 334 -31.13 -44.00 16.21
N ASN A 335 -32.18 -44.44 15.50
CA ASN A 335 -32.71 -45.80 15.55
C ASN A 335 -32.70 -46.43 14.15
N ILE A 336 -31.82 -47.40 13.93
CA ILE A 336 -31.70 -48.07 12.63
C ILE A 336 -31.99 -49.56 12.78
N VAL A 337 -32.81 -50.09 11.87
CA VAL A 337 -32.99 -51.54 11.70
C VAL A 337 -32.39 -51.93 10.35
N VAL A 338 -31.37 -52.78 10.40
CA VAL A 338 -30.75 -53.32 9.18
C VAL A 338 -31.33 -54.69 8.90
N TYR A 339 -31.76 -54.93 7.68
CA TYR A 339 -32.21 -56.22 7.19
C TYR A 339 -31.16 -56.83 6.27
N LYS A 340 -30.88 -58.12 6.47
CA LYS A 340 -30.04 -58.93 5.58
C LYS A 340 -30.79 -60.17 5.19
N ASN A 341 -31.11 -60.33 3.90
CA ASN A 341 -31.98 -61.40 3.41
C ASN A 341 -33.33 -61.41 4.15
N GLY A 342 -33.87 -60.22 4.46
CA GLY A 342 -35.12 -60.07 5.22
C GLY A 342 -35.04 -60.39 6.73
N LEU A 343 -33.86 -60.71 7.28
CA LEU A 343 -33.67 -60.91 8.72
C LEU A 343 -33.19 -59.61 9.40
N PRO A 344 -33.87 -59.14 10.46
CA PRO A 344 -33.46 -57.94 11.17
C PRO A 344 -32.19 -58.20 12.01
N VAL A 345 -31.17 -57.39 11.78
CA VAL A 345 -29.90 -57.35 12.50
C VAL A 345 -29.87 -56.10 13.37
N ARG A 346 -29.75 -56.28 14.69
CA ARG A 346 -29.57 -55.16 15.62
C ARG A 346 -28.09 -54.85 15.76
N LEU A 347 -27.72 -53.63 15.42
CA LEU A 347 -26.34 -53.15 15.53
C LEU A 347 -26.07 -52.53 16.91
N ASN A 348 -24.83 -52.63 17.36
CA ASN A 348 -24.39 -51.94 18.57
C ASN A 348 -24.10 -50.47 18.23
N LYS A 349 -24.95 -49.56 18.73
CA LYS A 349 -24.82 -48.12 18.49
C LYS A 349 -23.49 -47.54 18.96
N GLN A 350 -22.90 -48.10 20.02
CA GLN A 350 -21.60 -47.64 20.53
C GLN A 350 -20.48 -47.94 19.54
N ASN A 351 -20.50 -49.12 18.93
CA ASN A 351 -19.50 -49.50 17.92
C ASN A 351 -19.62 -48.61 16.68
N ILE A 352 -20.85 -48.29 16.25
CA ILE A 352 -21.09 -47.34 15.14
C ILE A 352 -20.55 -45.95 15.51
N LYS A 353 -20.85 -45.46 16.72
CA LYS A 353 -20.37 -44.16 17.20
C LYS A 353 -18.85 -44.08 17.23
N THR A 354 -18.18 -45.11 17.76
CA THR A 354 -16.71 -45.17 17.78
C THR A 354 -16.11 -45.18 16.37
N ALA A 355 -16.70 -45.94 15.42
CA ALA A 355 -16.25 -45.94 14.04
C ALA A 355 -16.49 -44.59 13.35
N TYR A 356 -17.65 -43.97 13.57
CA TYR A 356 -17.98 -42.63 13.07
C TYR A 356 -17.03 -41.57 13.63
N ASP A 357 -16.75 -41.59 14.93
CA ASP A 357 -15.83 -40.65 15.58
C ASP A 357 -14.41 -40.78 15.01
N LYS A 358 -13.97 -42.00 14.72
CA LYS A 358 -12.70 -42.25 14.07
C LYS A 358 -12.67 -41.65 12.65
N LEU A 359 -13.72 -41.87 11.85
CA LEU A 359 -13.80 -41.26 10.51
C LEU A 359 -13.76 -39.73 10.56
N MET A 360 -14.47 -39.15 11.54
CA MET A 360 -14.47 -37.70 11.75
C MET A 360 -13.08 -37.18 12.17
N ALA A 361 -12.42 -37.86 13.10
CA ALA A 361 -11.06 -37.51 13.53
C ALA A 361 -10.04 -37.63 12.40
N ASP A 362 -10.05 -38.74 11.65
CA ASP A 362 -9.17 -38.95 10.49
C ASP A 362 -9.40 -37.91 9.39
N TYR A 363 -10.64 -37.44 9.24
CA TYR A 363 -10.98 -36.37 8.28
C TYR A 363 -10.48 -35.00 8.75
N LEU A 364 -10.66 -34.67 10.03
CA LEU A 364 -10.18 -33.42 10.65
C LEU A 364 -8.66 -33.33 10.62
N ALA A 365 -7.96 -34.44 10.88
CA ALA A 365 -6.50 -34.51 10.86
C ALA A 365 -5.87 -34.11 9.51
N LYS A 366 -6.63 -34.11 8.41
CA LYS A 366 -6.14 -33.66 7.10
C LYS A 366 -5.90 -32.15 7.01
N ASN A 367 -6.56 -31.37 7.85
CA ASN A 367 -6.36 -29.93 7.94
C ASN A 367 -5.19 -29.57 8.88
N GLU A 368 -4.72 -30.53 9.69
CA GLU A 368 -3.61 -30.30 10.62
C GLU A 368 -2.28 -30.13 9.85
N ASN A 369 -1.43 -29.22 10.34
CA ASN A 369 -0.07 -28.99 9.83
C ASN A 369 0.06 -28.49 8.38
N MET A 370 -1.05 -28.10 7.72
CA MET A 370 -0.98 -27.47 6.40
C MET A 370 -0.34 -26.08 6.48
N GLN A 371 0.49 -25.73 5.50
CA GLN A 371 1.17 -24.43 5.41
C GLN A 371 1.07 -23.88 4.00
N SER A 372 0.86 -22.57 3.90
CA SER A 372 0.80 -21.87 2.62
C SER A 372 2.20 -21.64 2.06
N GLU A 373 2.46 -22.21 0.90
CA GLU A 373 3.69 -22.05 0.13
C GLU A 373 3.60 -20.86 -0.85
N ASP A 374 4.75 -20.37 -1.28
CA ASP A 374 4.87 -19.38 -2.37
C ASP A 374 5.31 -20.09 -3.66
N LEU A 375 5.20 -19.40 -4.80
CA LEU A 375 5.72 -19.92 -6.05
C LEU A 375 7.24 -20.03 -6.02
N LYS A 376 7.75 -21.16 -6.51
CA LYS A 376 9.18 -21.36 -6.73
C LYS A 376 9.61 -20.66 -8.01
N PHE A 377 10.78 -20.04 -7.97
CA PHE A 377 11.38 -19.33 -9.10
C PHE A 377 12.84 -19.78 -9.26
N GLU A 378 13.42 -19.52 -10.43
CA GLU A 378 14.79 -19.86 -10.75
C GLU A 378 15.77 -18.86 -10.11
N THR A 379 16.75 -19.36 -9.35
CA THR A 379 17.72 -18.51 -8.63
C THR A 379 18.97 -18.17 -9.43
N GLY A 380 19.21 -18.87 -10.55
CA GLY A 380 20.42 -18.72 -11.35
C GLY A 380 21.70 -19.13 -10.64
N THR A 381 22.82 -18.95 -11.35
CA THR A 381 24.20 -19.24 -10.96
C THR A 381 25.10 -18.08 -11.35
N TYR A 382 26.08 -17.75 -10.51
CA TYR A 382 27.03 -16.68 -10.81
C TYR A 382 28.01 -17.14 -11.91
N ARG A 383 28.02 -16.44 -13.04
CA ARG A 383 28.88 -16.73 -14.21
C ARG A 383 30.01 -15.71 -14.45
N GLY A 384 30.17 -14.71 -13.59
CA GLY A 384 31.23 -13.69 -13.72
C GLY A 384 31.15 -12.87 -15.01
N ALA A 385 29.96 -12.41 -15.39
CA ALA A 385 29.73 -11.67 -16.63
C ALA A 385 30.63 -10.41 -16.72
N GLU A 386 30.95 -9.79 -15.59
CA GLU A 386 31.78 -8.59 -15.46
C GLU A 386 33.26 -8.82 -15.78
N LYS A 387 33.78 -10.05 -15.67
CA LYS A 387 35.22 -10.33 -15.74
C LYS A 387 35.78 -9.98 -17.12
N TYR A 388 36.61 -8.95 -17.20
CA TYR A 388 37.19 -8.50 -18.46
C TYR A 388 38.66 -8.90 -18.59
N HIS A 389 39.03 -9.41 -19.77
CA HIS A 389 40.41 -9.69 -20.17
C HIS A 389 40.79 -8.80 -21.35
N SER A 390 41.93 -8.11 -21.26
CA SER A 390 42.31 -7.17 -22.30
C SER A 390 42.57 -7.85 -23.64
N ILE A 391 42.10 -7.25 -24.73
CA ILE A 391 42.37 -7.71 -26.09
C ILE A 391 43.86 -7.67 -26.44
N GLN A 392 44.67 -6.89 -25.70
CA GLN A 392 46.11 -6.81 -25.87
C GLN A 392 46.79 -8.17 -25.68
N HIS A 393 46.20 -9.08 -24.91
CA HIS A 393 46.70 -10.45 -24.74
C HIS A 393 46.54 -11.32 -25.99
N HIS A 394 45.59 -10.99 -26.87
CA HIS A 394 45.36 -11.72 -28.12
C HIS A 394 46.31 -11.33 -29.26
N PHE A 395 47.10 -10.27 -29.08
CA PHE A 395 48.06 -9.85 -30.09
C PHE A 395 49.27 -10.81 -30.16
N PRO A 396 49.79 -11.08 -31.38
CA PRO A 396 51.00 -11.87 -31.54
C PRO A 396 52.19 -11.30 -30.76
N LYS A 397 53.08 -12.19 -30.29
CA LYS A 397 54.26 -11.82 -29.47
C LYS A 397 55.14 -10.73 -30.09
N THR A 398 55.18 -10.63 -31.41
CA THR A 398 55.96 -9.61 -32.16
C THR A 398 55.54 -8.18 -31.86
N TYR A 399 54.27 -7.95 -31.46
CA TYR A 399 53.75 -6.63 -31.10
C TYR A 399 54.28 -6.14 -29.75
N GLY A 400 54.67 -7.05 -28.85
CA GLY A 400 55.31 -6.72 -27.56
C GLY A 400 54.40 -6.09 -26.51
N ILE A 401 53.07 -6.20 -26.68
CA ILE A 401 52.05 -5.59 -25.80
C ILE A 401 51.27 -6.59 -24.94
N SER A 402 51.32 -7.88 -25.28
CA SER A 402 50.69 -8.95 -24.51
C SER A 402 51.49 -9.27 -23.22
N HIS A 403 51.04 -10.24 -22.42
CA HIS A 403 51.74 -10.67 -21.20
C HIS A 403 53.24 -11.01 -21.38
N TRP A 404 53.66 -11.37 -22.60
CA TRP A 404 55.08 -11.61 -22.92
C TRP A 404 55.95 -10.35 -22.92
N GLY A 405 55.37 -9.18 -23.20
CA GLY A 405 56.07 -7.91 -23.29
C GLY A 405 57.16 -7.86 -24.36
N LEU A 406 57.99 -6.81 -24.29
CA LEU A 406 59.19 -6.66 -25.10
C LEU A 406 60.40 -7.35 -24.45
N PRO A 407 61.39 -7.80 -25.22
CA PRO A 407 62.64 -8.31 -24.68
C PRO A 407 63.39 -7.21 -23.89
N PRO A 408 64.21 -7.56 -22.87
CA PRO A 408 64.95 -6.58 -22.06
C PRO A 408 65.84 -5.64 -22.87
N GLU A 409 66.35 -6.11 -24.01
CA GLU A 409 67.26 -5.38 -24.91
C GLU A 409 66.51 -4.46 -25.89
N ALA A 410 65.18 -4.39 -25.82
CA ALA A 410 64.39 -3.56 -26.73
C ALA A 410 64.77 -2.08 -26.62
N THR A 411 64.94 -1.43 -27.77
CA THR A 411 65.29 -0.01 -27.82
C THR A 411 64.22 0.86 -27.17
N VAL A 412 64.62 2.02 -26.63
CA VAL A 412 63.69 3.01 -26.06
C VAL A 412 62.59 3.41 -27.07
N ALA A 413 62.94 3.52 -28.35
CA ALA A 413 61.97 3.79 -29.42
C ALA A 413 60.93 2.67 -29.53
N ARG A 414 61.35 1.40 -29.50
CA ARG A 414 60.43 0.26 -29.55
C ARG A 414 59.53 0.19 -28.32
N GLN A 415 60.06 0.49 -27.14
CA GLN A 415 59.28 0.58 -25.89
C GLN A 415 58.20 1.68 -25.98
N LYS A 416 58.53 2.85 -26.53
CA LYS A 416 57.56 3.94 -26.74
C LYS A 416 56.48 3.57 -27.77
N GLN A 417 56.84 2.88 -28.86
CA GLN A 417 55.88 2.41 -29.86
C GLN A 417 54.90 1.38 -29.29
N ALA A 418 55.39 0.42 -28.49
CA ALA A 418 54.53 -0.55 -27.82
C ALA A 418 53.53 0.18 -26.91
N LYS A 419 54.00 1.13 -26.10
CA LYS A 419 53.14 1.95 -25.23
C LYS A 419 52.09 2.76 -26.01
N GLN A 420 52.47 3.33 -27.15
CA GLN A 420 51.53 4.05 -28.01
C GLN A 420 50.44 3.13 -28.56
N LEU A 421 50.79 1.90 -28.95
CA LEU A 421 49.82 0.90 -29.38
C LEU A 421 48.91 0.45 -28.22
N GLN A 422 49.46 0.22 -27.02
CA GLN A 422 48.66 -0.08 -25.84
C GLN A 422 47.67 1.05 -25.54
N ALA A 423 48.10 2.31 -25.61
CA ALA A 423 47.22 3.47 -25.45
C ALA A 423 46.11 3.53 -26.50
N TYR A 424 46.43 3.22 -27.76
CA TYR A 424 45.44 3.15 -28.84
C TYR A 424 44.40 2.04 -28.60
N LEU A 425 44.85 0.85 -28.18
CA LEU A 425 43.97 -0.29 -27.92
C LEU A 425 43.11 -0.10 -26.66
N LEU A 426 43.59 0.69 -25.70
CA LEU A 426 42.89 0.97 -24.45
C LEU A 426 41.49 1.58 -24.68
N PHE A 427 41.30 2.38 -25.73
CA PHE A 427 39.99 2.93 -26.07
C PHE A 427 38.95 1.84 -26.37
N PHE A 428 39.36 0.79 -27.08
CA PHE A 428 38.49 -0.35 -27.39
C PHE A 428 38.29 -1.22 -26.15
N ASP A 429 39.39 -1.51 -25.44
CA ASP A 429 39.35 -2.28 -24.19
C ASP A 429 38.36 -1.68 -23.19
N GLN A 430 38.43 -0.37 -22.96
CA GLN A 430 37.61 0.31 -21.96
C GLN A 430 36.11 0.28 -22.30
N VAL A 431 35.76 0.39 -23.59
CA VAL A 431 34.35 0.29 -24.04
C VAL A 431 33.80 -1.11 -23.77
N MET A 432 34.57 -2.15 -24.08
CA MET A 432 34.15 -3.55 -23.87
C MET A 432 34.08 -3.91 -22.38
N ALA A 433 35.04 -3.42 -21.59
CA ALA A 433 35.02 -3.58 -20.14
C ALA A 433 33.80 -2.88 -19.52
N ASN A 434 33.51 -1.64 -19.91
CA ASN A 434 32.31 -0.93 -19.45
C ASN A 434 31.02 -1.63 -19.87
N TYR A 435 30.97 -2.22 -21.07
CA TYR A 435 29.82 -3.02 -21.49
C TYR A 435 29.57 -4.21 -20.55
N LEU A 436 30.60 -4.96 -20.18
CA LEU A 436 30.46 -6.07 -19.23
C LEU A 436 30.11 -5.61 -17.82
N ALA A 437 30.65 -4.46 -17.38
CA ALA A 437 30.27 -3.84 -16.11
C ALA A 437 28.78 -3.44 -16.11
N GLN A 438 28.29 -2.85 -17.19
CA GLN A 438 26.88 -2.54 -17.39
C GLN A 438 26.02 -3.81 -17.35
N LEU A 439 26.43 -4.86 -18.07
CA LEU A 439 25.71 -6.14 -18.15
C LEU A 439 25.57 -6.80 -16.77
N SER A 440 26.64 -6.81 -15.98
CA SER A 440 26.62 -7.37 -14.61
C SER A 440 25.85 -6.51 -13.59
N SER A 441 25.48 -5.28 -13.98
CA SER A 441 24.78 -4.32 -13.12
C SER A 441 23.32 -4.13 -13.51
N VAL A 442 22.77 -5.01 -14.36
CA VAL A 442 21.35 -4.96 -14.75
C VAL A 442 20.43 -4.97 -13.52
N LYS A 443 20.76 -5.73 -12.47
CA LYS A 443 19.96 -5.76 -11.24
C LYS A 443 19.81 -4.40 -10.58
N ASN A 444 20.87 -3.60 -10.58
CA ASN A 444 20.88 -2.25 -10.01
C ASN A 444 19.91 -1.33 -10.77
N LEU A 445 19.80 -1.49 -12.10
CA LEU A 445 18.90 -0.69 -12.92
C LEU A 445 17.41 -0.96 -12.64
N PHE A 446 17.06 -2.18 -12.23
CA PHE A 446 15.69 -2.59 -11.91
C PHE A 446 15.40 -2.68 -10.41
N SER A 447 16.32 -2.26 -9.55
CA SER A 447 16.12 -2.24 -8.09
C SER A 447 15.31 -1.02 -7.65
N THR A 448 14.76 -1.06 -6.43
CA THR A 448 14.24 0.13 -5.72
C THR A 448 15.31 0.80 -4.84
N ALA A 449 16.55 0.31 -4.87
CA ALA A 449 17.64 0.78 -4.03
C ALA A 449 18.11 2.21 -4.39
N ASN A 450 18.87 2.80 -3.46
CA ASN A 450 19.52 4.10 -3.61
C ASN A 450 20.74 4.01 -4.54
N GLU A 451 20.49 3.77 -5.82
CA GLU A 451 21.52 3.80 -6.86
C GLU A 451 22.02 5.22 -7.07
N GLU A 452 23.33 5.38 -7.21
CA GLU A 452 23.97 6.68 -7.46
C GLU A 452 24.33 6.89 -8.94
N GLN A 453 24.16 5.85 -9.75
CA GLN A 453 24.53 5.81 -11.17
C GLN A 453 23.65 4.83 -11.97
N THR A 454 23.57 5.04 -13.28
CA THR A 454 22.92 4.17 -14.27
C THR A 454 23.87 3.68 -15.37
N TYR A 455 25.04 4.29 -15.49
CA TYR A 455 26.16 3.74 -16.24
C TYR A 455 27.17 3.12 -15.27
N PHE A 456 27.60 1.91 -15.56
CA PHE A 456 28.57 1.19 -14.76
C PHE A 456 29.86 1.01 -15.55
N THR A 457 30.97 1.28 -14.89
CA THR A 457 32.30 1.20 -15.49
C THR A 457 33.21 0.30 -14.67
N GLN A 458 34.28 -0.19 -15.29
CA GLN A 458 35.32 -0.92 -14.59
C GLN A 458 36.70 -0.58 -15.16
N LEU A 459 37.74 -0.68 -14.34
CA LEU A 459 39.10 -0.38 -14.77
C LEU A 459 39.67 -1.51 -15.63
N VAL A 460 40.26 -1.17 -16.78
CA VAL A 460 41.09 -2.12 -17.54
C VAL A 460 42.53 -2.00 -17.08
N ASN A 461 43.03 -2.96 -16.31
CA ASN A 461 44.43 -3.02 -15.89
C ASN A 461 45.09 -4.38 -16.16
N ASP A 462 44.36 -5.31 -16.77
CA ASP A 462 44.86 -6.64 -17.14
C ASP A 462 45.67 -6.57 -18.45
N PHE A 463 46.78 -5.84 -18.47
CA PHE A 463 47.76 -5.83 -19.55
C PHE A 463 49.15 -5.42 -19.04
N LYS A 464 50.18 -5.46 -19.88
CA LYS A 464 51.56 -5.18 -19.46
C LYS A 464 51.75 -3.69 -19.11
N ASP A 465 52.24 -3.43 -17.90
CA ASP A 465 52.63 -2.10 -17.37
C ASP A 465 51.53 -1.00 -17.46
N PRO A 466 50.31 -1.26 -16.94
CA PRO A 466 49.14 -0.39 -17.12
C PRO A 466 49.29 0.96 -16.40
N THR A 467 50.09 1.00 -15.33
CA THR A 467 50.37 2.21 -14.53
C THR A 467 51.05 3.32 -15.31
N TYR A 468 51.56 3.05 -16.53
CA TYR A 468 52.14 4.06 -17.40
C TYR A 468 51.10 4.81 -18.24
N LEU A 469 49.95 4.18 -18.51
CA LEU A 469 48.88 4.78 -19.32
C LEU A 469 47.87 5.55 -18.47
N TYR A 470 47.67 5.11 -17.23
CA TYR A 470 46.83 5.84 -16.29
C TYR A 470 47.65 6.85 -15.51
N ASN A 471 47.30 8.13 -15.67
CA ASN A 471 47.82 9.17 -14.79
C ASN A 471 47.05 9.07 -13.47
N THR A 472 47.64 8.44 -12.46
CA THR A 472 47.06 8.43 -11.11
C THR A 472 47.10 9.85 -10.57
N TYR A 473 45.95 10.51 -10.60
CA TYR A 473 45.80 11.92 -10.24
C TYR A 473 46.26 12.16 -8.79
N THR A 474 47.20 13.10 -8.60
CA THR A 474 47.51 13.67 -7.29
C THR A 474 46.48 14.76 -6.97
N GLU A 475 45.81 14.66 -5.82
CA GLU A 475 44.92 15.72 -5.34
C GLU A 475 45.78 16.96 -4.96
N ILE A 476 45.38 18.14 -5.42
CA ILE A 476 45.92 19.41 -4.90
C ILE A 476 44.94 19.92 -3.84
N LYS A 477 45.30 19.78 -2.57
CA LYS A 477 44.57 20.42 -1.45
C LYS A 477 45.39 21.58 -0.92
N ASN A 478 44.79 22.77 -0.88
CA ASN A 478 45.41 23.99 -0.35
C ASN A 478 46.80 24.30 -0.95
N GLY A 479 46.98 24.10 -2.26
CA GLY A 479 48.23 24.41 -2.95
C GLY A 479 49.39 23.42 -2.71
N ASN A 480 49.17 22.35 -1.93
CA ASN A 480 50.16 21.29 -1.73
C ASN A 480 49.74 20.02 -2.48
N VAL A 481 50.70 19.41 -3.17
CA VAL A 481 50.57 18.08 -3.77
C VAL A 481 50.55 17.06 -2.63
N VAL A 482 49.42 16.40 -2.43
CA VAL A 482 49.36 15.25 -1.52
C VAL A 482 49.61 14.01 -2.38
N ASP A 483 50.83 13.47 -2.32
CA ASP A 483 51.22 12.25 -3.04
C ASP A 483 50.66 11.02 -2.32
N GLU A 484 49.34 10.83 -2.39
CA GLU A 484 48.72 9.55 -2.08
C GLU A 484 48.97 8.61 -3.28
N GLY A 485 50.12 7.93 -3.23
CA GLY A 485 50.68 7.15 -4.33
C GLY A 485 49.65 6.35 -5.14
N LYS A 486 49.77 6.46 -6.47
CA LYS A 486 49.18 5.60 -7.51
C LYS A 486 47.93 4.77 -7.14
N SER A 487 46.89 5.39 -6.61
CA SER A 487 45.68 4.67 -6.23
C SER A 487 44.76 4.44 -7.43
N TRP A 488 44.54 3.17 -7.79
CA TRP A 488 43.56 2.77 -8.81
C TRP A 488 42.15 3.29 -8.55
N LYS A 489 41.82 3.56 -7.27
CA LYS A 489 40.53 4.11 -6.84
C LYS A 489 40.21 5.45 -7.52
N ASN A 490 41.19 6.34 -7.62
CA ASN A 490 41.00 7.65 -8.26
C ASN A 490 40.77 7.51 -9.77
N THR A 491 41.42 6.52 -10.39
CA THR A 491 41.24 6.23 -11.81
C THR A 491 39.84 5.67 -12.09
N VAL A 492 39.37 4.73 -11.27
CA VAL A 492 37.99 4.21 -11.34
C VAL A 492 36.98 5.34 -11.20
N ALA A 493 37.15 6.21 -10.20
CA ALA A 493 36.27 7.36 -10.00
C ALA A 493 36.27 8.33 -11.20
N ALA A 494 37.43 8.58 -11.81
CA ALA A 494 37.52 9.43 -13.01
C ALA A 494 36.86 8.81 -14.24
N ILE A 495 37.02 7.50 -14.46
CA ILE A 495 36.33 6.77 -15.54
C ILE A 495 34.81 6.81 -15.32
N GLN A 496 34.36 6.58 -14.09
CA GLN A 496 32.95 6.64 -13.75
C GLN A 496 32.38 8.04 -13.96
N LEU A 497 33.08 9.08 -13.49
CA LEU A 497 32.69 10.48 -13.69
C LEU A 497 32.62 10.85 -15.17
N ALA A 498 33.52 10.32 -16.00
CA ALA A 498 33.50 10.52 -17.45
C ALA A 498 32.31 9.82 -18.13
N ALA A 499 31.85 8.70 -17.58
CA ALA A 499 30.66 8.00 -18.07
C ALA A 499 29.37 8.68 -17.60
N GLU A 500 29.30 9.06 -16.33
CA GLU A 500 28.15 9.71 -15.72
C GLU A 500 28.55 10.46 -14.43
N GLU A 501 28.17 11.73 -14.35
CA GLU A 501 28.28 12.49 -13.11
C GLU A 501 27.14 12.12 -12.14
N LYS A 502 27.50 11.96 -10.86
CA LYS A 502 26.56 11.64 -9.77
C LYS A 502 25.47 12.71 -9.66
N GLU A 503 24.22 12.28 -9.52
CA GLU A 503 23.06 13.18 -9.44
C GLU A 503 22.94 14.15 -10.65
N SER A 504 23.47 13.77 -11.82
CA SER A 504 23.30 14.55 -13.04
C SER A 504 21.88 14.42 -13.62
N LYS A 505 21.49 15.38 -14.47
CA LYS A 505 20.23 15.32 -15.22
C LYS A 505 20.09 14.04 -16.07
N GLN A 506 21.22 13.55 -16.60
CA GLN A 506 21.25 12.32 -17.40
C GLN A 506 20.97 11.09 -16.53
N PHE A 507 21.58 11.01 -15.34
CA PHE A 507 21.30 9.98 -14.35
C PHE A 507 19.81 9.94 -14.01
N TYR A 508 19.23 11.08 -13.62
CA TYR A 508 17.82 11.16 -13.26
C TYR A 508 16.89 10.75 -14.40
N LYS A 509 17.18 11.21 -15.62
CA LYS A 509 16.40 10.85 -16.80
C LYS A 509 16.40 9.34 -17.04
N ARG A 510 17.58 8.71 -17.01
CA ARG A 510 17.71 7.25 -17.25
C ARG A 510 17.06 6.45 -16.13
N ARG A 511 17.30 6.81 -14.87
CA ARG A 511 16.74 6.10 -13.73
C ARG A 511 15.22 6.19 -13.68
N ASN A 512 14.64 7.34 -14.06
CA ASN A 512 13.19 7.48 -14.20
C ASN A 512 12.58 6.48 -15.20
N VAL A 513 13.22 6.23 -16.35
CA VAL A 513 12.71 5.26 -17.34
C VAL A 513 12.58 3.85 -16.75
N PHE A 514 13.57 3.41 -15.96
CA PHE A 514 13.51 2.11 -15.31
C PHE A 514 12.41 2.03 -14.25
N LEU A 515 12.27 3.08 -13.42
CA LEU A 515 11.22 3.13 -12.40
C LEU A 515 9.82 3.18 -13.04
N ASP A 516 9.64 3.95 -14.11
CA ASP A 516 8.38 4.02 -14.86
C ASP A 516 8.03 2.66 -15.49
N HIS A 517 9.03 1.94 -16.00
CA HIS A 517 8.84 0.59 -16.48
C HIS A 517 8.34 -0.34 -15.36
N LEU A 518 8.95 -0.30 -14.18
CA LEU A 518 8.54 -1.14 -13.04
C LEU A 518 7.14 -0.78 -12.54
N LEU A 519 6.83 0.51 -12.40
CA LEU A 519 5.49 1.00 -12.02
C LEU A 519 4.41 0.57 -13.02
N SER A 520 4.73 0.62 -14.32
CA SER A 520 3.79 0.22 -15.38
C SER A 520 3.35 -1.25 -15.31
N ARG A 521 4.16 -2.14 -14.70
CA ARG A 521 3.78 -3.54 -14.46
C ARG A 521 2.59 -3.67 -13.52
N PHE A 522 2.35 -2.64 -12.72
CA PHE A 522 1.21 -2.54 -11.80
C PHE A 522 0.15 -1.54 -12.27
N ALA A 523 0.22 -1.10 -13.53
CA ALA A 523 -0.63 -0.06 -14.10
C ALA A 523 -0.58 1.29 -13.36
N GLU A 524 0.54 1.57 -12.67
CA GLU A 524 0.73 2.83 -11.92
C GLU A 524 1.50 3.86 -12.76
N SER A 525 1.10 5.13 -12.65
CA SER A 525 1.73 6.23 -13.39
C SER A 525 1.70 7.55 -12.60
N PHE A 526 2.87 8.17 -12.45
CA PHE A 526 3.01 9.51 -11.86
C PHE A 526 2.98 10.63 -12.90
N PHE A 527 2.69 10.32 -14.16
CA PHE A 527 2.80 11.29 -15.26
C PHE A 527 2.00 12.58 -15.00
N GLU A 528 0.74 12.44 -14.59
CA GLU A 528 -0.12 13.59 -14.36
C GLU A 528 0.35 14.43 -13.15
N TYR A 529 0.61 13.79 -12.01
CA TYR A 529 1.18 14.44 -10.83
C TYR A 529 2.45 15.23 -11.17
N ILE A 530 3.40 14.60 -11.87
CA ILE A 530 4.69 15.20 -12.21
C ILE A 530 4.50 16.43 -13.12
N ASN A 531 3.62 16.34 -14.12
CA ASN A 531 3.37 17.47 -15.01
C ASN A 531 2.76 18.67 -14.26
N ILE A 532 1.81 18.43 -13.36
CA ILE A 532 1.24 19.49 -12.50
C ILE A 532 2.33 20.03 -11.57
N TYR A 533 3.11 19.15 -10.95
CA TYR A 533 4.17 19.53 -10.01
C TYR A 533 5.23 20.43 -10.66
N ILE A 534 5.72 20.07 -11.85
CA ILE A 534 6.71 20.84 -12.60
C ILE A 534 6.11 22.16 -13.10
N SER A 535 4.86 22.15 -13.57
CA SER A 535 4.25 23.33 -14.19
C SER A 535 3.82 24.40 -13.18
N HIS A 536 3.25 23.98 -12.04
CA HIS A 536 2.71 24.90 -11.03
C HIS A 536 3.71 25.21 -9.90
N PHE A 537 4.70 24.32 -9.66
CA PHE A 537 5.67 24.48 -8.58
C PHE A 537 7.13 24.33 -9.05
N PRO A 538 7.57 25.07 -10.09
CA PRO A 538 8.89 24.89 -10.70
C PRO A 538 10.07 25.16 -9.75
N ALA A 539 9.90 26.02 -8.74
CA ALA A 539 10.92 26.31 -7.75
C ALA A 539 11.15 25.15 -6.75
N ASP A 540 10.12 24.33 -6.51
CA ASP A 540 10.18 23.20 -5.60
C ASP A 540 10.48 21.88 -6.33
N ALA A 541 10.18 21.83 -7.64
CA ALA A 541 10.35 20.66 -8.48
C ALA A 541 11.84 20.31 -8.67
N SER A 542 12.20 19.09 -8.24
CA SER A 542 13.51 18.52 -8.50
C SER A 542 13.39 17.07 -8.94
N ASP A 543 14.27 16.66 -9.85
CA ASP A 543 14.34 15.29 -10.35
C ASP A 543 14.59 14.28 -9.21
N LYS A 544 15.36 14.69 -8.20
CA LYS A 544 15.63 13.90 -7.00
C LYS A 544 14.35 13.58 -6.22
N LYS A 545 13.51 14.60 -5.95
CA LYS A 545 12.24 14.40 -5.24
C LYS A 545 11.29 13.48 -6.02
N ILE A 546 11.19 13.66 -7.34
CA ILE A 546 10.37 12.80 -8.21
C ILE A 546 10.84 11.35 -8.16
N LEU A 547 12.15 11.13 -8.22
CA LEU A 547 12.75 9.81 -8.19
C LEU A 547 12.55 9.12 -6.82
N GLU A 548 12.75 9.83 -5.72
CA GLU A 548 12.49 9.29 -4.37
C GLU A 548 11.01 8.96 -4.16
N LEU A 549 10.11 9.78 -4.70
CA LEU A 549 8.68 9.51 -4.67
C LEU A 549 8.33 8.17 -5.35
N LYS A 550 8.76 7.99 -6.60
CA LYS A 550 8.52 6.76 -7.37
C LYS A 550 9.12 5.53 -6.68
N LYS A 551 10.34 5.65 -6.17
CA LYS A 551 11.01 4.55 -5.44
C LYS A 551 10.28 4.18 -4.17
N SER A 552 9.94 5.17 -3.34
CA SER A 552 9.23 4.95 -2.09
C SER A 552 7.86 4.34 -2.34
N PHE A 553 7.14 4.80 -3.37
CA PHE A 553 5.87 4.22 -3.78
C PHE A 553 6.01 2.76 -4.23
N LEU A 554 6.96 2.49 -5.14
CA LEU A 554 7.20 1.16 -5.66
C LEU A 554 7.64 0.18 -4.56
N ALA A 555 8.55 0.59 -3.67
CA ALA A 555 9.04 -0.27 -2.58
C ALA A 555 7.94 -0.67 -1.58
N ASN A 556 6.94 0.19 -1.38
CA ASN A 556 5.81 -0.05 -0.48
C ASN A 556 4.53 -0.47 -1.23
N TYR A 557 4.65 -0.78 -2.52
CA TYR A 557 3.51 -1.08 -3.37
C TYR A 557 2.62 -2.23 -2.89
N PRO A 558 3.16 -3.35 -2.35
CA PRO A 558 2.33 -4.40 -1.75
C PRO A 558 1.37 -3.88 -0.68
N GLU A 559 1.80 -2.93 0.15
CA GLU A 559 0.94 -2.32 1.16
C GLU A 559 -0.08 -1.37 0.50
N TYR A 560 0.38 -0.49 -0.39
CA TYR A 560 -0.46 0.54 -1.00
C TYR A 560 -1.52 -0.02 -1.97
N SER A 561 -1.31 -1.21 -2.53
CA SER A 561 -2.27 -1.88 -3.41
C SER A 561 -3.27 -2.74 -2.65
N SER A 562 -2.79 -3.59 -1.73
CA SER A 562 -3.63 -4.57 -1.02
C SER A 562 -4.52 -3.95 0.07
N LYS A 563 -4.08 -2.86 0.71
CA LYS A 563 -4.77 -2.27 1.87
C LYS A 563 -5.63 -1.05 1.54
N ARG A 564 -6.00 -0.83 0.27
CA ARG A 564 -6.74 0.40 -0.17
C ARG A 564 -7.98 0.74 0.66
N ALA A 565 -8.81 -0.27 0.98
CA ALA A 565 -10.03 -0.08 1.76
C ALA A 565 -9.85 -0.24 3.28
N LEU A 566 -8.63 -0.59 3.75
CA LEU A 566 -8.36 -0.81 5.17
C LEU A 566 -8.50 0.51 5.94
N ALA A 567 -9.32 0.48 6.97
CA ALA A 567 -9.49 1.58 7.89
C ALA A 567 -8.49 1.51 9.05
N TYR A 568 -8.34 2.61 9.78
CA TYR A 568 -7.54 2.60 10.99
C TYR A 568 -8.26 1.80 12.10
N ASN A 569 -7.46 1.19 12.97
CA ASN A 569 -7.94 0.48 14.14
C ASN A 569 -8.17 1.48 15.29
N TYR A 570 -9.44 1.81 15.54
CA TYR A 570 -9.81 2.78 16.58
C TYR A 570 -9.67 2.25 18.01
N THR A 571 -9.35 0.95 18.21
CA THR A 571 -9.20 0.34 19.53
C THR A 571 -7.78 0.48 20.11
N LEU A 572 -6.86 1.14 19.39
CA LEU A 572 -5.45 1.30 19.78
C LEU A 572 -5.18 2.72 20.28
N PRO A 573 -5.48 3.08 21.55
CA PRO A 573 -5.45 4.47 22.03
C PRO A 573 -4.11 5.17 21.83
N ASP A 574 -3.00 4.45 22.02
CA ASP A 574 -1.64 5.00 21.90
C ASP A 574 -1.19 5.21 20.44
N LYS A 575 -2.00 4.78 19.48
CA LYS A 575 -1.72 4.86 18.04
C LYS A 575 -2.86 5.54 17.27
N LEU A 576 -3.52 6.55 17.84
CA LEU A 576 -4.57 7.29 17.12
C LEU A 576 -4.13 8.65 16.61
N TRP A 577 -3.10 9.23 17.22
CA TRP A 577 -2.59 10.56 16.91
C TRP A 577 -1.07 10.58 16.93
N ASP A 578 -0.47 11.45 16.11
CA ASP A 578 0.98 11.56 15.87
C ASP A 578 1.62 10.22 15.46
N THR A 579 0.97 9.52 14.52
CA THR A 579 1.39 8.19 14.04
C THR A 579 1.19 8.04 12.53
N ASP A 580 2.08 7.28 11.89
CA ASP A 580 1.98 6.79 10.51
C ASP A 580 1.68 5.29 10.41
N GLU A 581 1.65 4.59 11.55
CA GLU A 581 1.39 3.14 11.62
C GLU A 581 -0.10 2.83 11.45
N ASN A 582 -0.97 3.54 12.18
CA ASN A 582 -2.40 3.27 12.30
C ASN A 582 -3.26 4.37 11.64
N ILE A 583 -3.02 4.53 10.35
CA ILE A 583 -3.82 5.36 9.43
C ILE A 583 -4.42 4.44 8.35
N SER A 584 -5.51 4.86 7.74
CA SER A 584 -6.16 4.07 6.69
C SER A 584 -5.23 3.84 5.50
N GLY A 585 -5.41 2.73 4.79
CA GLY A 585 -4.64 2.46 3.58
C GLY A 585 -4.95 3.47 2.46
N PHE A 586 -6.18 3.98 2.42
CA PHE A 586 -6.56 5.12 1.57
C PHE A 586 -5.72 6.37 1.90
N GLU A 587 -5.62 6.76 3.18
CA GLU A 587 -4.76 7.88 3.61
C GLU A 587 -3.30 7.67 3.18
N LYS A 588 -2.72 6.48 3.41
CA LYS A 588 -1.34 6.17 2.99
C LYS A 588 -1.14 6.32 1.48
N ARG A 589 -2.02 5.69 0.69
CA ARG A 589 -1.92 5.67 -0.76
C ARG A 589 -2.08 7.07 -1.35
N ILE A 590 -3.12 7.80 -0.98
CA ILE A 590 -3.39 9.15 -1.51
C ILE A 590 -2.26 10.10 -1.17
N GLN A 591 -1.82 10.15 0.09
CA GLN A 591 -0.75 11.05 0.50
C GLN A 591 0.53 10.77 -0.32
N ARG A 592 0.83 9.50 -0.66
CA ARG A 592 1.94 9.18 -1.55
C ARG A 592 1.68 9.53 -3.01
N LEU A 593 0.50 9.28 -3.57
CA LEU A 593 0.18 9.69 -4.95
C LEU A 593 0.26 11.22 -5.15
N LEU A 594 -0.02 11.99 -4.10
CA LEU A 594 0.08 13.45 -4.06
C LEU A 594 1.49 13.96 -3.65
N GLY A 595 2.44 13.06 -3.45
CA GLY A 595 3.83 13.37 -3.11
C GLY A 595 4.03 14.02 -1.74
N PHE A 596 3.21 13.68 -0.75
CA PHE A 596 3.39 14.16 0.63
C PHE A 596 4.58 13.45 1.26
N GLU A 597 5.44 14.23 1.93
CA GLU A 597 6.64 13.72 2.58
C GLU A 597 6.28 13.00 3.90
N ASN A 598 5.44 13.63 4.72
CA ASN A 598 5.01 13.12 6.01
C ASN A 598 3.59 12.52 5.95
N LEU A 599 3.50 11.19 6.14
CA LEU A 599 2.24 10.46 6.09
C LEU A 599 1.48 10.43 7.42
N SER A 600 2.11 10.84 8.52
CA SER A 600 1.54 10.69 9.85
C SER A 600 0.28 11.54 10.02
N ARG A 601 -0.73 10.96 10.68
CA ARG A 601 -1.85 11.72 11.23
C ARG A 601 -1.33 12.53 12.40
N ARG A 602 -1.38 13.86 12.30
CA ARG A 602 -0.81 14.82 13.25
C ARG A 602 -1.62 16.11 13.23
N SER A 603 -1.33 17.06 14.12
CA SER A 603 -1.86 18.41 13.93
C SER A 603 -1.27 19.05 12.67
N LEU A 604 -2.15 19.45 11.75
CA LEU A 604 -1.85 20.21 10.55
C LEU A 604 -1.92 21.72 10.84
N VAL A 605 -2.49 22.12 11.98
CA VAL A 605 -2.49 23.52 12.45
C VAL A 605 -1.24 23.82 13.27
N ASN A 606 -0.38 24.69 12.74
CA ASN A 606 0.80 25.19 13.45
C ASN A 606 0.54 26.52 14.18
N THR A 607 -0.23 27.42 13.56
CA THR A 607 -0.62 28.70 14.15
C THR A 607 -2.12 28.79 14.29
N VAL A 608 -2.55 29.35 15.42
CA VAL A 608 -3.94 29.74 15.65
C VAL A 608 -3.96 31.24 15.82
N SER A 609 -4.95 31.87 15.21
CA SER A 609 -5.24 33.27 15.45
C SER A 609 -6.50 33.41 16.28
N GLU A 610 -6.45 34.23 17.32
CA GLU A 610 -7.56 34.45 18.23
C GLU A 610 -7.96 35.92 18.24
N ILE A 611 -9.26 36.19 18.16
CA ILE A 611 -9.82 37.52 18.44
C ILE A 611 -10.23 37.55 19.91
N ILE A 612 -9.67 38.49 20.66
CA ILE A 612 -9.94 38.69 22.08
C ILE A 612 -11.00 39.76 22.21
N GLU A 613 -12.10 39.44 22.89
CA GLU A 613 -13.12 40.41 23.30
C GLU A 613 -12.87 40.83 24.76
N GLU A 614 -12.71 42.13 24.99
CA GLU A 614 -12.58 42.72 26.31
C GLU A 614 -13.75 43.67 26.57
N VAL A 615 -14.56 43.34 27.57
CA VAL A 615 -15.68 44.18 28.01
C VAL A 615 -15.17 45.18 29.03
N GLN A 616 -15.28 46.47 28.70
CA GLN A 616 -14.89 47.56 29.58
C GLN A 616 -15.93 47.81 30.66
N ALA A 617 -15.56 48.58 31.70
CA ALA A 617 -16.44 48.89 32.84
C ALA A 617 -17.71 49.67 32.44
N ASP A 618 -17.70 50.35 31.29
CA ASP A 618 -18.84 51.07 30.70
C ASP A 618 -19.67 50.20 29.72
N ASN A 619 -19.41 48.89 29.70
CA ASN A 619 -20.03 47.90 28.81
C ASN A 619 -19.69 48.08 27.32
N THR A 620 -18.69 48.90 26.98
CA THR A 620 -18.11 48.93 25.62
C THR A 620 -17.24 47.69 25.39
N LYS A 621 -17.20 47.22 24.14
CA LYS A 621 -16.41 46.05 23.75
C LYS A 621 -15.23 46.49 22.91
N LEU A 622 -14.03 46.10 23.34
CA LEU A 622 -12.81 46.26 22.57
C LEU A 622 -12.32 44.90 22.09
N TYR A 623 -11.84 44.86 20.85
CA TYR A 623 -11.35 43.67 20.19
C TYR A 623 -9.87 43.82 19.88
N SER A 624 -9.09 42.76 20.09
CA SER A 624 -7.69 42.68 19.63
C SER A 624 -7.43 41.28 19.08
N PHE A 625 -6.25 41.04 18.50
CA PHE A 625 -5.89 39.71 18.01
C PHE A 625 -4.57 39.21 18.60
N LYS A 626 -4.41 37.88 18.60
CA LYS A 626 -3.14 37.19 18.87
C LYS A 626 -2.87 36.14 17.81
N ILE A 627 -1.60 35.96 17.48
CA ILE A 627 -1.09 34.84 16.67
C ILE A 627 -0.29 33.94 17.61
N ILE A 628 -0.68 32.68 17.71
CA ILE A 628 -0.21 31.72 18.70
C ILE A 628 0.44 30.54 17.98
N ASP A 629 1.63 30.13 18.40
CA ASP A 629 2.19 28.81 18.07
C ASP A 629 1.37 27.74 18.82
N LYS A 630 0.50 27.02 18.10
CA LYS A 630 -0.39 26.02 18.70
C LYS A 630 0.40 24.89 19.37
N LYS A 631 1.53 24.49 18.79
CA LYS A 631 2.34 23.37 19.29
C LYS A 631 3.09 23.74 20.58
N ALA A 632 3.56 24.97 20.67
CA ALA A 632 4.25 25.47 21.86
C ALA A 632 3.33 26.14 22.89
N ALA A 633 2.05 26.33 22.56
CA ALA A 633 1.10 27.15 23.32
C ALA A 633 1.66 28.55 23.66
N LYS A 634 2.40 29.16 22.72
CA LYS A 634 3.11 30.43 22.92
C LYS A 634 2.56 31.52 22.00
N VAL A 635 2.26 32.69 22.55
CA VAL A 635 1.91 33.88 21.77
C VAL A 635 3.15 34.38 21.02
N LEU A 636 3.07 34.43 19.69
CA LEU A 636 4.13 34.95 18.83
C LEU A 636 3.96 36.44 18.56
N LEU A 637 2.72 36.87 18.30
CA LEU A 637 2.37 38.27 18.05
C LEU A 637 1.03 38.61 18.69
N SER A 638 0.87 39.87 19.09
CA SER A 638 -0.39 40.48 19.52
C SER A 638 -0.62 41.77 18.72
N ALA A 639 -1.87 42.16 18.53
CA ALA A 639 -2.21 43.47 17.98
C ALA A 639 -1.57 44.59 18.81
N ASP A 640 -1.05 45.61 18.13
CA ASP A 640 -0.54 46.80 18.81
C ASP A 640 -1.67 47.63 19.44
N GLU A 641 -2.80 47.73 18.75
CA GLU A 641 -3.97 48.49 19.18
C GLU A 641 -5.20 47.60 19.38
N LYS A 642 -6.23 48.18 20.03
CA LYS A 642 -7.55 47.58 20.23
C LYS A 642 -8.58 48.30 19.36
N PHE A 643 -9.56 47.55 18.86
CA PHE A 643 -10.57 48.01 17.91
C PHE A 643 -11.97 47.97 18.52
N ASN A 644 -12.84 48.91 18.16
CA ASN A 644 -14.23 48.94 18.64
C ASN A 644 -15.14 47.92 17.93
N GLU A 645 -14.69 47.42 16.78
CA GLU A 645 -15.43 46.50 15.91
C GLU A 645 -14.63 45.21 15.72
N LYS A 646 -15.31 44.07 15.84
CA LYS A 646 -14.70 42.75 15.68
C LYS A 646 -14.15 42.55 14.27
N GLU A 647 -14.91 42.97 13.26
CA GLU A 647 -14.55 42.83 11.85
C GLU A 647 -13.24 43.57 11.54
N ARG A 648 -13.01 44.74 12.16
CA ARG A 648 -11.76 45.48 12.02
C ARG A 648 -10.55 44.74 12.60
N ALA A 649 -10.71 44.08 13.74
CA ALA A 649 -9.65 43.26 14.33
C ALA A 649 -9.31 42.04 13.44
N GLU A 650 -10.31 41.45 12.78
CA GLU A 650 -10.12 40.36 11.81
C GLU A 650 -9.42 40.83 10.54
N GLU A 651 -9.72 42.02 10.04
CA GLU A 651 -9.01 42.64 8.91
C GLU A 651 -7.53 42.89 9.24
N GLU A 652 -7.24 43.49 10.38
CA GLU A 652 -5.86 43.79 10.80
C GLU A 652 -5.04 42.52 11.07
N LEU A 653 -5.67 41.47 11.58
CA LEU A 653 -5.05 40.15 11.68
C LEU A 653 -4.64 39.59 10.30
N LYS A 654 -5.51 39.71 9.28
CA LYS A 654 -5.17 39.30 7.91
C LYS A 654 -3.97 40.10 7.38
N VAL A 655 -3.93 41.41 7.64
CA VAL A 655 -2.81 42.27 7.27
C VAL A 655 -1.52 41.83 7.99
N ALA A 656 -1.59 41.58 9.31
CA ALA A 656 -0.45 41.12 10.10
C ALA A 656 0.15 39.82 9.54
N ASN A 657 -0.68 38.82 9.23
CA ASN A 657 -0.25 37.55 8.63
C ASN A 657 0.43 37.76 7.27
N ALA A 658 -0.12 38.62 6.41
CA ALA A 658 0.47 38.93 5.11
C ALA A 658 1.82 39.67 5.22
N LEU A 659 1.93 40.60 6.17
CA LEU A 659 3.16 41.34 6.43
C LEU A 659 4.27 40.46 7.01
N CYS A 660 3.95 39.45 7.81
CA CYS A 660 4.94 38.51 8.33
C CYS A 660 5.74 37.77 7.24
N LEU A 661 5.16 37.63 6.04
CA LEU A 661 5.79 37.04 4.86
C LEU A 661 6.46 38.08 3.94
N THR A 662 6.28 39.37 4.20
CA THR A 662 6.83 40.45 3.38
C THR A 662 8.25 40.80 3.84
N ALA A 663 9.19 40.82 2.89
CA ALA A 663 10.59 41.16 3.18
C ALA A 663 10.70 42.55 3.83
N GLY A 664 11.32 42.62 5.02
CA GLY A 664 11.58 43.85 5.75
C GLY A 664 10.42 44.37 6.62
N ALA A 665 9.22 43.81 6.52
CA ALA A 665 8.06 44.24 7.32
C ALA A 665 8.14 43.78 8.79
N MET A 666 8.85 42.69 9.07
CA MET A 666 9.04 42.16 10.41
C MET A 666 10.48 42.37 10.90
N THR A 667 10.64 43.18 11.95
CA THR A 667 11.93 43.62 12.50
C THR A 667 12.05 43.30 13.98
N ILE A 668 13.28 43.29 14.51
CA ILE A 668 13.55 43.14 15.95
C ILE A 668 14.03 44.49 16.46
N VAL A 669 13.33 45.01 17.45
CA VAL A 669 13.58 46.34 18.01
C VAL A 669 13.95 46.21 19.49
N GLU A 670 14.95 46.99 19.91
CA GLU A 670 15.33 47.15 21.31
C GLU A 670 14.43 48.21 21.95
N ASP A 671 13.76 47.82 23.04
CA ASP A 671 13.03 48.76 23.87
C ASP A 671 14.00 49.36 24.89
N LEU A 672 14.29 50.65 24.70
CA LEU A 672 15.28 51.39 25.47
C LEU A 672 14.86 51.64 26.94
N VAL A 673 13.60 51.35 27.30
CA VAL A 673 13.09 51.56 28.67
C VAL A 673 13.39 50.37 29.56
N ASP A 674 13.22 49.15 29.06
CA ASP A 674 13.40 47.91 29.83
C ASP A 674 14.59 47.05 29.35
N ASN A 675 15.35 47.53 28.36
CA ASN A 675 16.53 46.88 27.79
C ASN A 675 16.24 45.46 27.28
N LYS A 676 15.02 45.28 26.75
CA LYS A 676 14.52 44.03 26.16
C LYS A 676 14.27 44.20 24.66
N PHE A 677 14.19 43.10 23.95
CA PHE A 677 13.94 43.05 22.52
C PHE A 677 12.55 42.47 22.25
N ARG A 678 11.87 42.98 21.23
CA ARG A 678 10.61 42.43 20.72
C ARG A 678 10.57 42.40 19.20
N ILE A 679 9.64 41.63 18.65
CA ILE A 679 9.31 41.66 17.23
C ILE A 679 8.34 42.82 16.98
N GLU A 680 8.55 43.58 15.91
CA GLU A 680 7.60 44.58 15.41
C GLU A 680 7.27 44.28 13.95
N VAL A 681 5.97 44.19 13.64
CA VAL A 681 5.43 44.04 12.29
C VAL A 681 4.82 45.36 11.85
N LYS A 682 5.37 45.94 10.79
CA LYS A 682 4.96 47.26 10.28
C LYS A 682 4.47 47.19 8.84
N ASP A 683 3.51 48.05 8.53
CA ASP A 683 3.03 48.23 7.16
C ASP A 683 4.02 49.07 6.32
N LYS A 684 3.65 49.34 5.05
CA LYS A 684 4.47 50.16 4.13
C LYS A 684 4.56 51.64 4.53
N LEU A 685 3.64 52.11 5.38
CA LEU A 685 3.62 53.47 5.91
C LEU A 685 4.36 53.57 7.25
N ASN A 686 5.00 52.48 7.69
CA ASN A 686 5.72 52.34 8.95
C ASN A 686 4.80 52.41 10.19
N THR A 687 3.50 52.14 10.01
CA THR A 687 2.52 51.95 11.09
C THR A 687 2.73 50.60 11.74
N LEU A 688 2.68 50.55 13.08
CA LEU A 688 2.84 49.32 13.84
C LEU A 688 1.51 48.55 13.85
N ILE A 689 1.54 47.30 13.37
CA ILE A 689 0.35 46.46 13.26
C ILE A 689 0.31 45.40 14.37
N ALA A 690 1.45 44.76 14.61
CA ALA A 690 1.57 43.70 15.61
C ALA A 690 2.94 43.69 16.28
N VAL A 691 2.95 43.25 17.53
CA VAL A 691 4.16 43.18 18.38
C VAL A 691 4.31 41.81 19.04
N GLY A 692 5.55 41.35 19.16
CA GLY A 692 5.90 40.15 19.94
C GLY A 692 6.14 40.48 21.42
N GLU A 693 6.20 39.44 22.25
CA GLU A 693 6.55 39.60 23.67
C GLU A 693 7.98 40.12 23.84
N LYS A 694 8.20 40.92 24.89
CA LYS A 694 9.52 41.46 25.22
C LYS A 694 10.39 40.42 25.93
N GLY A 695 11.58 40.16 25.40
CA GLY A 695 12.54 39.21 25.96
C GLY A 695 13.98 39.57 25.63
N THR A 696 14.84 38.57 25.54
CA THR A 696 16.21 38.72 25.05
C THR A 696 16.24 38.80 23.51
N LYS A 697 17.29 39.37 22.94
CA LYS A 697 17.48 39.40 21.47
C LYS A 697 17.45 37.99 20.85
N ALA A 698 18.05 37.03 21.52
CA ALA A 698 18.09 35.63 21.07
C ALA A 698 16.70 34.99 21.04
N GLU A 699 15.85 35.28 22.03
CA GLU A 699 14.45 34.82 22.05
C GLU A 699 13.63 35.46 20.93
N ALA A 700 13.73 36.78 20.74
CA ALA A 700 13.05 37.47 19.64
C ALA A 700 13.51 36.95 18.25
N GLU A 701 14.81 36.66 18.07
CA GLU A 701 15.32 36.04 16.84
C GLU A 701 14.80 34.62 16.64
N LYS A 702 14.70 33.83 17.72
CA LYS A 702 14.13 32.49 17.70
C LYS A 702 12.66 32.51 17.32
N ASP A 703 11.87 33.38 17.95
CA ASP A 703 10.44 33.52 17.69
C ASP A 703 10.18 34.03 16.27
N ARG A 704 10.98 34.99 15.80
CA ARG A 704 10.90 35.50 14.41
C ARG A 704 11.18 34.39 13.41
N LYS A 705 12.27 33.63 13.60
CA LYS A 705 12.59 32.48 12.74
C LYS A 705 11.49 31.43 12.78
N LYS A 706 10.94 31.14 13.96
CA LYS A 706 9.86 30.18 14.15
C LYS A 706 8.57 30.62 13.46
N LEU A 707 8.20 31.89 13.56
CA LEU A 707 7.03 32.45 12.88
C LEU A 707 7.17 32.38 11.35
N VAL A 708 8.33 32.79 10.80
CA VAL A 708 8.61 32.63 9.37
C VAL A 708 8.54 31.17 8.97
N GLN A 709 9.19 30.28 9.73
CA GLN A 709 9.17 28.85 9.46
C GLN A 709 7.74 28.31 9.41
N ILE A 710 6.92 28.60 10.44
CA ILE A 710 5.53 28.14 10.49
C ILE A 710 4.73 28.66 9.28
N LEU A 711 4.94 29.90 8.87
CA LEU A 711 4.20 30.48 7.74
C LEU A 711 4.72 30.03 6.36
N THR A 712 5.88 29.37 6.28
CA THR A 712 6.54 28.99 5.02
C THR A 712 6.74 27.49 4.82
N ASP A 713 6.70 26.68 5.88
CA ASP A 713 7.01 25.25 5.80
C ASP A 713 5.91 24.45 5.09
N MET A 714 6.36 23.53 4.23
CA MET A 714 5.51 22.56 3.50
C MET A 714 5.03 21.40 4.38
N THR A 715 5.38 21.39 5.68
CA THR A 715 5.06 20.30 6.61
C THR A 715 3.59 20.23 7.04
N ASP A 716 2.74 21.08 6.46
CA ASP A 716 1.31 21.18 6.80
C ASP A 716 0.42 20.49 5.76
N GLU A 717 1.04 19.80 4.80
CA GLU A 717 0.34 18.93 3.87
C GLU A 717 -0.02 17.60 4.53
N GLY A 718 -1.30 17.27 4.43
CA GLY A 718 -1.93 16.13 5.06
C GLY A 718 -3.44 16.32 5.01
N PHE A 719 -4.17 15.33 5.51
CA PHE A 719 -5.63 15.43 5.64
C PHE A 719 -6.14 14.47 6.72
N PHE A 720 -7.38 14.68 7.13
CA PHE A 720 -8.09 13.74 8.01
C PHE A 720 -9.22 13.05 7.26
N LEU A 721 -9.31 11.72 7.41
CA LEU A 721 -10.46 10.94 6.95
C LEU A 721 -11.37 10.66 8.15
N ILE A 722 -12.61 11.13 8.08
CA ILE A 722 -13.64 10.93 9.10
C ILE A 722 -14.69 9.96 8.57
N GLU A 723 -14.78 8.78 9.18
CA GLU A 723 -15.82 7.79 8.89
C GLU A 723 -17.10 8.16 9.63
N HIS A 724 -18.19 8.40 8.89
CA HIS A 724 -19.46 8.76 9.53
C HIS A 724 -20.01 7.59 10.34
N LEU A 725 -19.82 6.34 9.89
CA LEU A 725 -20.27 5.15 10.63
C LEU A 725 -19.77 5.14 12.09
N LEU A 726 -18.54 5.58 12.33
CA LEU A 726 -17.96 5.62 13.68
C LEU A 726 -18.57 6.71 14.55
N LEU A 727 -19.25 7.70 13.95
CA LEU A 727 -20.02 8.75 14.59
C LEU A 727 -21.49 8.36 14.81
N PHE A 728 -21.84 7.08 14.68
CA PHE A 728 -23.16 6.58 14.99
C PHE A 728 -23.16 5.86 16.35
N ASP A 729 -23.89 6.44 17.32
CA ASP A 729 -24.21 5.79 18.58
C ASP A 729 -25.69 5.98 18.91
N ARG A 730 -26.42 4.87 19.03
CA ARG A 730 -27.86 4.91 19.33
C ARG A 730 -28.12 5.33 20.78
N GLU A 731 -27.18 5.09 21.68
CA GLU A 731 -27.35 5.33 23.12
C GLU A 731 -27.17 6.81 23.50
N LEU A 732 -26.38 7.56 22.73
CA LEU A 732 -26.07 8.98 23.00
C LEU A 732 -27.14 9.96 22.48
N VAL A 733 -28.18 9.47 21.77
CA VAL A 733 -29.39 10.21 21.30
C VAL A 733 -29.10 11.44 20.43
N THR A 734 -27.84 11.75 20.13
CA THR A 734 -27.39 12.87 19.30
C THR A 734 -26.92 12.32 17.97
N PHE A 735 -27.44 12.86 16.87
CA PHE A 735 -27.17 12.36 15.52
C PHE A 735 -26.82 13.49 14.55
N LEU A 736 -26.16 13.14 13.45
CA LEU A 736 -25.94 14.04 12.33
C LEU A 736 -27.29 14.50 11.74
N PRO A 737 -27.37 15.75 11.27
CA PRO A 737 -28.58 16.26 10.63
C PRO A 737 -28.86 15.51 9.32
N ILE A 738 -30.13 15.44 8.94
CA ILE A 738 -30.58 14.86 7.66
C ILE A 738 -30.98 15.97 6.69
N CYS A 739 -30.74 15.73 5.41
CA CYS A 739 -31.08 16.65 4.33
C CYS A 739 -32.36 16.16 3.66
N VAL A 740 -33.50 16.58 4.20
CA VAL A 740 -34.82 16.27 3.64
C VAL A 740 -35.51 17.58 3.24
N ASP A 741 -36.00 17.61 2.01
CA ASP A 741 -36.85 18.68 1.52
C ASP A 741 -38.30 18.21 1.57
N THR A 742 -39.16 19.01 2.21
CA THR A 742 -40.56 18.65 2.48
C THR A 742 -41.41 18.50 1.21
N ASN A 743 -40.93 19.02 0.07
CA ASN A 743 -41.63 19.02 -1.22
C ASN A 743 -40.92 18.21 -2.32
N CYS A 744 -39.82 17.51 -2.02
CA CYS A 744 -39.00 16.85 -3.03
C CYS A 744 -39.04 15.31 -2.83
N GLU A 745 -39.82 14.61 -3.65
CA GLU A 745 -39.96 13.14 -3.60
C GLU A 745 -38.68 12.40 -4.05
N GLU A 746 -37.77 13.06 -4.75
CA GLU A 746 -36.59 12.43 -5.37
C GLU A 746 -35.25 12.74 -4.66
N CYS A 747 -35.22 13.62 -3.65
CA CYS A 747 -33.96 14.10 -3.03
C CYS A 747 -33.98 14.09 -1.48
N SER A 748 -34.72 13.18 -0.84
CA SER A 748 -34.69 13.06 0.62
C SER A 748 -33.56 12.15 1.09
N GLU A 749 -32.50 12.73 1.64
CA GLU A 749 -31.35 12.02 2.17
C GLU A 749 -31.48 11.80 3.69
N THR A 750 -32.03 10.64 4.06
CA THR A 750 -32.35 10.30 5.47
C THR A 750 -31.25 9.54 6.20
N ASP A 751 -30.20 9.08 5.50
CA ASP A 751 -29.10 8.29 6.06
C ASP A 751 -27.76 9.03 5.91
N PRO A 752 -27.30 9.76 6.94
CA PRO A 752 -26.05 10.51 6.92
C PRO A 752 -24.83 9.66 7.35
N TYR A 753 -24.98 8.34 7.53
CA TYR A 753 -23.98 7.48 8.16
C TYR A 753 -23.45 6.37 7.25
N SER A 754 -24.35 5.60 6.64
CA SER A 754 -23.97 4.40 5.88
C SER A 754 -23.05 4.77 4.73
N PHE A 755 -21.85 4.18 4.69
CA PHE A 755 -20.92 4.31 3.58
C PHE A 755 -20.58 5.76 3.24
N ARG A 756 -20.39 6.61 4.25
CA ARG A 756 -20.01 8.02 4.07
C ARG A 756 -18.72 8.37 4.79
N VAL A 757 -17.89 9.14 4.10
CA VAL A 757 -16.66 9.70 4.64
C VAL A 757 -16.58 11.20 4.37
N SER A 758 -16.00 11.93 5.32
CA SER A 758 -15.58 13.32 5.12
C SER A 758 -14.06 13.38 5.11
N ILE A 759 -13.48 13.92 4.04
CA ILE A 759 -12.06 14.23 3.92
C ILE A 759 -11.88 15.71 4.26
N ILE A 760 -11.04 15.98 5.25
CA ILE A 760 -10.77 17.32 5.75
C ILE A 760 -9.36 17.74 5.36
N MET A 761 -9.29 18.76 4.51
CA MET A 761 -8.05 19.31 3.97
C MET A 761 -7.76 20.68 4.60
N PRO A 762 -6.50 21.00 4.91
CA PRO A 762 -6.12 22.38 5.19
C PRO A 762 -6.16 23.18 3.89
N ALA A 763 -6.72 24.39 3.93
CA ALA A 763 -6.85 25.24 2.75
C ALA A 763 -5.72 26.26 2.59
N TYR A 764 -4.72 26.22 3.47
CA TYR A 764 -3.67 27.22 3.60
C TYR A 764 -2.25 26.69 3.29
N ALA A 765 -2.07 25.38 3.13
CA ALA A 765 -0.77 24.84 2.75
C ALA A 765 -0.36 25.35 1.35
N LYS A 766 0.93 25.61 1.15
CA LYS A 766 1.47 26.30 -0.05
C LYS A 766 0.93 25.73 -1.37
N ARG A 767 1.00 24.41 -1.58
CA ARG A 767 0.48 23.79 -2.82
C ARG A 767 -1.04 23.80 -2.89
N PHE A 768 -1.72 23.73 -1.74
CA PHE A 768 -3.18 23.76 -1.66
C PHE A 768 -3.76 25.16 -1.90
N LEU A 769 -2.96 26.22 -2.04
CA LEU A 769 -3.45 27.52 -2.51
C LEU A 769 -3.70 27.52 -4.03
N ASP A 770 -3.10 26.59 -4.78
CA ASP A 770 -3.32 26.43 -6.22
C ASP A 770 -4.62 25.65 -6.49
N MET A 771 -5.56 26.28 -7.18
CA MET A 771 -6.89 25.73 -7.42
C MET A 771 -6.91 24.58 -8.43
N GLU A 772 -5.96 24.53 -9.37
CA GLU A 772 -5.85 23.41 -10.31
C GLU A 772 -5.26 22.19 -9.61
N PHE A 773 -4.28 22.39 -8.71
CA PHE A 773 -3.79 21.33 -7.84
C PHE A 773 -4.87 20.82 -6.88
N ARG A 774 -5.73 21.68 -6.31
CA ARG A 774 -6.91 21.22 -5.56
C ARG A 774 -7.83 20.35 -6.39
N GLY A 775 -8.14 20.76 -7.62
CA GLY A 775 -8.98 19.98 -8.55
C GLY A 775 -8.37 18.61 -8.83
N TYR A 776 -7.06 18.54 -9.04
CA TYR A 776 -6.33 17.29 -9.18
C TYR A 776 -6.43 16.39 -7.94
N ILE A 777 -6.22 16.96 -6.74
CA ILE A 777 -6.35 16.24 -5.47
C ILE A 777 -7.76 15.65 -5.31
N GLU A 778 -8.80 16.47 -5.50
CA GLU A 778 -10.18 16.04 -5.35
C GLU A 778 -10.54 14.92 -6.32
N ARG A 779 -10.10 15.02 -7.58
CA ARG A 779 -10.31 13.96 -8.57
C ARG A 779 -9.57 12.68 -8.18
N THR A 780 -8.29 12.77 -7.82
CA THR A 780 -7.49 11.62 -7.39
C THR A 780 -8.13 10.92 -6.19
N MET A 781 -8.60 11.69 -5.19
CA MET A 781 -9.30 11.13 -4.02
C MET A 781 -10.59 10.42 -4.38
N ARG A 782 -11.36 10.92 -5.35
CA ARG A 782 -12.61 10.30 -5.80
C ARG A 782 -12.37 9.04 -6.63
N GLU A 783 -11.34 9.03 -7.48
CA GLU A 783 -10.98 7.88 -8.32
C GLU A 783 -10.45 6.72 -7.48
N GLU A 784 -9.75 7.00 -6.38
CA GLU A 784 -9.15 6.00 -5.48
C GLU A 784 -10.08 5.56 -4.34
N MET A 785 -11.18 6.27 -4.09
CA MET A 785 -12.16 5.90 -3.06
C MET A 785 -12.94 4.65 -3.49
N PRO A 786 -13.19 3.67 -2.61
CA PRO A 786 -14.09 2.56 -2.92
C PRO A 786 -15.44 3.06 -3.43
N ALA A 787 -15.91 2.51 -4.55
CA ALA A 787 -17.05 3.04 -5.31
C ALA A 787 -18.38 3.10 -4.54
N HIS A 788 -18.53 2.30 -3.48
CA HIS A 788 -19.74 2.30 -2.64
C HIS A 788 -19.70 3.39 -1.54
N LEU A 789 -18.57 4.06 -1.34
CA LEU A 789 -18.40 5.12 -0.34
C LEU A 789 -18.65 6.50 -0.95
N LEU A 790 -19.52 7.27 -0.32
CA LEU A 790 -19.76 8.67 -0.66
C LEU A 790 -18.74 9.56 0.07
N VAL A 791 -17.94 10.30 -0.70
CA VAL A 791 -16.91 11.19 -0.19
C VAL A 791 -17.30 12.67 -0.28
N LYS A 792 -17.26 13.35 0.87
CA LYS A 792 -17.34 14.80 0.99
C LYS A 792 -15.94 15.36 1.27
N ILE A 793 -15.46 16.31 0.46
CA ILE A 793 -14.14 16.94 0.65
C ILE A 793 -14.36 18.38 1.13
N CYS A 794 -13.72 18.74 2.24
CA CYS A 794 -13.83 20.06 2.87
C CYS A 794 -12.46 20.72 2.98
N TRP A 795 -12.30 21.94 2.47
CA TRP A 795 -11.07 22.74 2.56
C TRP A 795 -11.18 23.78 3.67
N LEU A 796 -10.55 23.56 4.83
CA LEU A 796 -10.77 24.38 6.03
C LEU A 796 -9.71 25.46 6.26
N SER A 797 -10.14 26.56 6.88
CA SER A 797 -9.21 27.55 7.46
C SER A 797 -8.48 26.98 8.68
N ASN A 798 -7.42 27.66 9.13
CA ASN A 798 -6.68 27.29 10.34
C ASN A 798 -7.60 27.19 11.56
N GLU A 799 -8.55 28.12 11.70
CA GLU A 799 -9.45 28.22 12.86
C GLU A 799 -10.45 27.06 12.88
N GLN A 800 -11.12 26.80 11.76
CA GLN A 800 -12.06 25.68 11.63
C GLN A 800 -11.36 24.34 11.82
N LEU A 801 -10.17 24.18 11.24
CA LEU A 801 -9.40 22.94 11.38
C LEU A 801 -8.92 22.75 12.83
N SER A 802 -8.50 23.82 13.50
CA SER A 802 -8.05 23.76 14.90
C SER A 802 -9.15 23.27 15.82
N GLU A 803 -10.36 23.85 15.70
CA GLU A 803 -11.52 23.46 16.50
C GLU A 803 -11.88 21.98 16.26
N LEU A 804 -11.86 21.55 15.00
CA LEU A 804 -12.14 20.17 14.62
C LEU A 804 -11.09 19.20 15.14
N GLU A 805 -9.79 19.50 14.99
CA GLU A 805 -8.70 18.64 15.46
C GLU A 805 -8.82 18.36 16.95
N ASP A 806 -9.10 19.38 17.75
CA ASP A 806 -9.20 19.24 19.21
C ASP A 806 -10.42 18.39 19.60
N ALA A 807 -11.58 18.63 18.96
CA ALA A 807 -12.78 17.82 19.19
C ALA A 807 -12.61 16.37 18.71
N TYR A 808 -11.92 16.16 17.60
CA TYR A 808 -11.70 14.85 17.02
C TYR A 808 -10.69 14.02 17.83
N LYS A 809 -9.62 14.64 18.34
CA LYS A 809 -8.70 14.03 19.31
C LYS A 809 -9.41 13.56 20.57
N ASP A 810 -10.25 14.41 21.17
CA ASP A 810 -11.04 14.04 22.35
C ASP A 810 -11.95 12.85 22.04
N TRP A 811 -12.61 12.85 20.87
CA TRP A 811 -13.47 11.76 20.44
C TRP A 811 -12.71 10.44 20.26
N PHE A 812 -11.48 10.46 19.73
CA PHE A 812 -10.65 9.26 19.64
C PHE A 812 -10.40 8.63 21.00
N SER A 813 -10.08 9.45 22.02
CA SER A 813 -9.90 8.94 23.38
C SER A 813 -11.16 8.27 23.91
N VAL A 814 -12.35 8.80 23.58
CA VAL A 814 -13.63 8.19 23.95
C VAL A 814 -13.86 6.88 23.20
N LYS A 815 -13.68 6.86 21.88
CA LYS A 815 -13.93 5.67 21.05
C LYS A 815 -12.98 4.52 21.38
N ALA A 816 -11.74 4.84 21.74
CA ALA A 816 -10.74 3.88 22.20
C ALA A 816 -10.92 3.44 23.67
N LYS A 817 -11.96 3.93 24.36
CA LYS A 817 -12.22 3.69 25.78
C LYS A 817 -11.09 4.16 26.72
N ALA A 818 -10.27 5.11 26.29
CA ALA A 818 -9.25 5.75 27.11
C ALA A 818 -9.81 6.92 27.95
N LYS A 819 -10.96 7.48 27.54
CA LYS A 819 -11.67 8.57 28.23
C LYS A 819 -13.16 8.23 28.27
N GLU A 820 -13.83 8.53 29.37
CA GLU A 820 -15.28 8.37 29.47
C GLU A 820 -16.01 9.63 28.95
N ASP A 821 -17.19 9.44 28.35
CA ASP A 821 -18.10 10.53 27.95
C ASP A 821 -19.55 10.18 28.35
N PRO A 822 -19.84 10.05 29.66
CA PRO A 822 -21.14 9.56 30.14
C PRO A 822 -22.31 10.47 29.74
N ASP A 823 -22.06 11.77 29.60
CA ASP A 823 -23.06 12.77 29.19
C ASP A 823 -23.13 12.97 27.66
N GLY A 824 -22.26 12.30 26.89
CA GLY A 824 -22.16 12.48 25.44
C GLY A 824 -21.70 13.88 25.01
N LYS A 825 -21.04 14.66 25.89
CA LYS A 825 -20.65 16.05 25.63
C LYS A 825 -19.54 16.16 24.60
N ILE A 826 -18.54 15.27 24.68
CA ILE A 826 -17.42 15.23 23.73
C ILE A 826 -17.96 14.84 22.36
N PHE A 827 -18.78 13.79 22.32
CA PHE A 827 -19.41 13.33 21.09
C PHE A 827 -20.30 14.41 20.45
N LYS A 828 -21.14 15.07 21.26
CA LYS A 828 -22.01 16.15 20.81
C LYS A 828 -21.22 17.33 20.26
N ARG A 829 -20.12 17.75 20.91
CA ARG A 829 -19.24 18.82 20.41
C ARG A 829 -18.77 18.53 18.98
N LEU A 830 -18.31 17.31 18.71
CA LEU A 830 -17.86 16.92 17.38
C LEU A 830 -19.00 16.95 16.35
N LEU A 831 -20.18 16.42 16.71
CA LEU A 831 -21.38 16.43 15.85
C LEU A 831 -21.93 17.85 15.59
N ASP A 832 -21.72 18.80 16.51
CA ASP A 832 -22.11 20.20 16.34
C ASP A 832 -21.14 20.97 15.43
N ILE A 833 -19.87 20.55 15.34
CA ILE A 833 -18.83 21.17 14.50
C ILE A 833 -18.96 20.70 13.04
N LEU A 834 -19.07 19.39 12.80
CA LEU A 834 -19.00 18.80 11.45
C LEU A 834 -19.97 19.43 10.42
N PRO A 835 -21.26 19.68 10.72
CA PRO A 835 -22.18 20.31 9.79
C PRO A 835 -21.89 21.79 9.51
N LYS A 836 -21.16 22.46 10.40
CA LYS A 836 -20.81 23.89 10.28
C LYS A 836 -19.55 24.14 9.46
N LEU A 837 -18.77 23.10 9.18
CA LEU A 837 -17.56 23.19 8.38
C LEU A 837 -17.87 23.71 6.97
N LYS A 838 -17.14 24.75 6.55
CA LYS A 838 -17.26 25.37 5.23
C LYS A 838 -15.93 25.33 4.50
N SER A 839 -15.96 24.85 3.26
CA SER A 839 -14.83 24.97 2.35
C SER A 839 -14.52 26.44 2.08
N ILE A 840 -13.26 26.83 2.24
CA ILE A 840 -12.77 28.15 1.88
C ILE A 840 -12.16 28.11 0.49
N TYR A 841 -12.52 29.08 -0.34
CA TYR A 841 -12.00 29.28 -1.68
C TYR A 841 -11.35 30.66 -1.78
N PRO A 842 -10.31 30.85 -2.58
CA PRO A 842 -9.68 32.15 -2.79
C PRO A 842 -10.72 33.21 -3.20
N GLU A 843 -10.63 34.38 -2.58
CA GLU A 843 -11.50 35.52 -2.92
C GLU A 843 -11.13 36.06 -4.31
N THR A 844 -12.14 36.33 -5.14
CA THR A 844 -11.99 37.09 -6.38
C THR A 844 -13.05 38.18 -6.45
N CYS A 845 -12.65 39.35 -6.97
CA CYS A 845 -13.55 40.49 -7.14
C CYS A 845 -14.24 40.42 -8.51
N LEU A 846 -15.51 40.84 -8.58
CA LEU A 846 -16.18 41.05 -9.86
C LEU A 846 -15.53 42.24 -10.58
N GLN A 847 -14.86 41.99 -11.71
CA GLN A 847 -14.28 43.03 -12.56
C GLN A 847 -15.36 43.65 -13.45
N THR A 848 -15.27 44.96 -13.71
CA THR A 848 -16.20 45.68 -14.58
C THR A 848 -15.98 45.27 -16.05
N CYS A 849 -17.05 45.34 -16.86
CA CYS A 849 -17.05 44.84 -18.25
C CYS A 849 -16.11 45.56 -19.24
N ALA A 850 -15.27 46.49 -18.77
CA ALA A 850 -14.45 47.37 -19.60
C ALA A 850 -12.97 46.95 -19.71
N GLU A 851 -12.52 45.88 -19.03
CA GLU A 851 -11.10 45.46 -19.07
C GLU A 851 -10.86 44.15 -19.87
N ASP A 852 -9.65 44.10 -20.44
CA ASP A 852 -9.05 43.25 -21.51
C ASP A 852 -9.15 41.72 -21.38
N GLU A 853 -8.67 41.00 -22.41
CA GLU A 853 -8.61 39.53 -22.58
C GLU A 853 -8.00 38.72 -21.41
N ALA A 854 -7.43 39.37 -20.39
CA ALA A 854 -6.87 38.77 -19.17
C ALA A 854 -7.85 38.70 -17.99
N ARG A 855 -9.17 38.55 -18.24
CA ARG A 855 -10.18 38.42 -17.17
C ARG A 855 -9.95 37.15 -16.35
N GLN A 856 -9.81 37.30 -15.03
CA GLN A 856 -9.99 36.17 -14.12
C GLN A 856 -11.48 35.83 -14.04
N LEU A 857 -11.85 34.65 -14.54
CA LEU A 857 -13.23 34.16 -14.49
C LEU A 857 -13.63 33.86 -13.05
N PHE A 858 -14.74 34.44 -12.59
CA PHE A 858 -15.39 34.01 -11.36
C PHE A 858 -16.06 32.66 -11.60
N ILE A 859 -15.53 31.59 -11.03
CA ILE A 859 -16.09 30.25 -11.16
C ILE A 859 -16.64 29.83 -9.80
N LEU A 860 -17.96 29.56 -9.75
CA LEU A 860 -18.63 29.01 -8.56
C LEU A 860 -17.90 27.73 -8.10
N ASN A 861 -17.68 27.61 -6.79
CA ASN A 861 -16.90 26.53 -6.17
C ASN A 861 -15.40 26.49 -6.53
N LYS A 862 -14.87 27.50 -7.22
CA LYS A 862 -13.43 27.76 -7.30
C LYS A 862 -13.03 29.09 -6.66
N ASN A 863 -13.98 30.02 -6.54
CA ASN A 863 -13.75 31.33 -5.96
C ASN A 863 -14.84 31.73 -4.97
N SER A 864 -14.47 32.51 -3.95
CA SER A 864 -15.40 33.26 -3.10
C SER A 864 -15.50 34.71 -3.56
N LEU A 865 -16.64 35.36 -3.30
CA LEU A 865 -16.87 36.76 -3.70
C LEU A 865 -16.11 37.69 -2.74
N GLY A 866 -15.10 38.40 -3.25
CA GLY A 866 -14.35 39.40 -2.48
C GLY A 866 -15.08 40.74 -2.37
N THR A 867 -14.72 41.55 -1.37
CA THR A 867 -15.20 42.94 -1.24
C THR A 867 -14.55 43.83 -2.30
N GLN A 868 -15.35 44.74 -2.88
CA GLN A 868 -14.86 45.70 -3.87
C GLN A 868 -13.71 46.51 -3.27
N LYS A 869 -12.52 46.49 -3.87
CA LYS A 869 -11.46 47.42 -3.49
C LYS A 869 -11.97 48.84 -3.73
N SER A 870 -12.16 49.60 -2.64
CA SER A 870 -12.44 51.04 -2.65
C SER A 870 -11.28 51.82 -3.26
#